data_AF-A0A652YIQ9-F1
#
_entry.id   AF-A0A652YIQ9-F1
#
_cell.length_a   1.000
_cell.length_b   1.000
_cell.length_c   1.000
_cell.angle_alpha   90.00
_cell.angle_beta   90.00
_cell.angle_gamma   90.00
#
_symmetry.space_group_name_H-M   'P 1'
#
loop_
_entity.id
_entity.type
_entity.pdbx_description
1 polymer ?
#
loop_
_entity_poly.entity_id
_entity_poly.type
_entity_poly.pdbx_seq_one_letter_code
_entity_poly.pdbx_strand_id
1 'polypeptide(L)'
;MSVLTVFLAAPGPADGVRDVLTDLSSAGLLDPFLWIDERDVASGLSAVSATAVDGGEVSTVALQNVLASTRVTRVRLCVLVPFIEGAQSVRVESERAIADMLVANSGSAQLVRLRTILTRGGSTAPASAVPALAGWHNLLIAPEDSNGPGMGHVSLAATTDAVVIGRNAAPVVAGVVGLWSHAAHTPFDDLHVVPGDAIRLVRSFYRRLETSGAEHDLREQVLDIGGPLPLPLDAGGSVVYVEDVPLATGTMAQNLWGKHRGMLIGSRVPMPAVGGSQAIGLWRALVMFFSFIGSALRNAPMAFYNRVSRGVSGAVASTLNAAVFGTDSSAYTIVVNGVGPDGRSVKWSEFTAASHQMMTALDSGTESRHHAASTDLSRLWSDYSAGALTLADAGERSQGLPPVQVGANRAVIRIAGDIVPGKAQRFTDVPGIIAASTGVSGLDAHDVLAISDFRAQLRELEQDQVLGLEARRTVGAVDAWGQTIRRSYGFAFGQLLAEGMHSTRSEVSALLGKLRAHSGFEDQSEGIRNRQRGLARWAQIITLLAVLIIGAAGYLTYRDIMVWWHCAVIVVVAIAVWFVSLFILFTRSQQELFQLINRQRRAAGELEADQANLRTALRDLDRLSAAYRQHVSWSAALGTFLAEPLGKAPQRSGSTRQVEWGLPRSAAIGSARPEPGRILEVAERLRSELFTVGWMSSPWDELTRAAGDHLGALGLDVRQSPELLYTKQGWGSGSALDVWSDKLADGEIALDGADVVWERALAELGGSKVSLLTELVSSVEVRDLGQSRVLTLDGFMAGVGAAGEIAQSGHFDRTLLTDLAVTSGRAAVCGGRADQVRLGLGLLSVTTQFSEGLAREELQFGGETSAIVDEHSFEIPVSPDAGALGGFGKQSSVAPVSDPFRAPSIDGMNF
;
A
#
# COMPACT_ATOMS: atom_id res chain seq x y z
N MET A 1 22.10 23.48 0.02
CA MET A 1 23.37 24.21 0.24
C MET A 1 23.45 24.52 1.72
N SER A 2 24.56 24.21 2.38
CA SER A 2 24.75 24.44 3.82
C SER A 2 25.24 25.86 4.09
N VAL A 3 24.55 26.56 4.99
CA VAL A 3 24.85 27.92 5.44
C VAL A 3 25.15 27.87 6.93
N LEU A 4 26.16 28.64 7.38
CA LEU A 4 26.48 28.81 8.79
C LEU A 4 26.23 30.25 9.23
N THR A 5 25.42 30.45 10.27
CA THR A 5 25.18 31.77 10.87
C THR A 5 25.93 31.88 12.19
N VAL A 6 26.76 32.92 12.30
CA VAL A 6 27.60 33.21 13.46
C VAL A 6 27.28 34.61 13.97
N PHE A 7 26.95 34.71 15.25
CA PHE A 7 26.76 35.97 15.95
C PHE A 7 28.01 36.34 16.76
N LEU A 8 28.35 37.62 16.79
CA LEU A 8 29.36 38.19 17.68
C LEU A 8 28.73 39.35 18.45
N ALA A 9 28.82 39.31 19.78
CA ALA A 9 28.25 40.35 20.62
C ALA A 9 29.07 40.56 21.90
N ALA A 10 29.01 41.77 22.44
CA ALA A 10 29.49 42.08 23.79
C ALA A 10 28.38 41.74 24.82
N PRO A 11 28.74 41.38 26.06
CA PRO A 11 27.77 41.09 27.11
C PRO A 11 26.89 42.31 27.42
N GLY A 12 25.64 42.07 27.83
CA GLY A 12 24.66 43.11 28.17
C GLY A 12 23.42 43.05 27.29
N PRO A 13 22.98 44.14 26.63
CA PRO A 13 21.71 44.15 25.89
C PRO A 13 21.56 43.09 24.79
N ALA A 14 22.67 42.64 24.20
CA ALA A 14 22.66 41.60 23.17
C ALA A 14 22.39 40.20 23.73
N ASP A 15 22.63 39.95 25.02
CA ASP A 15 22.28 38.66 25.65
C ASP A 15 20.77 38.39 25.57
N GLY A 16 19.93 39.42 25.71
CA GLY A 16 18.49 39.26 25.54
C GLY A 16 18.09 38.89 24.11
N VAL A 17 18.87 39.29 23.10
CA VAL A 17 18.66 38.82 21.71
C VAL A 17 18.99 37.33 21.62
N ARG A 18 20.11 36.88 22.20
CA ARG A 18 20.49 35.45 22.23
C ARG A 18 19.40 34.61 22.90
N ASP A 19 18.90 35.05 24.05
CA ASP A 19 17.94 34.30 24.85
C ASP A 19 16.62 34.13 24.07
N VAL A 20 16.10 35.19 23.43
CA VAL A 20 14.90 35.10 22.58
C VAL A 20 15.13 34.24 21.33
N LEU A 21 16.31 34.33 20.68
CA LEU A 21 16.64 33.42 19.57
C LEU A 21 16.72 31.95 20.04
N THR A 22 17.17 31.70 21.27
CA THR A 22 17.20 30.36 21.84
C THR A 22 15.78 29.84 22.08
N ASP A 23 14.89 30.67 22.63
CA ASP A 23 13.49 30.33 22.81
C ASP A 23 12.78 30.03 21.47
N LEU A 24 13.00 30.87 20.46
CA LEU A 24 12.44 30.64 19.12
C LEU A 24 13.03 29.38 18.45
N SER A 25 14.29 29.05 18.73
CA SER A 25 14.89 27.77 18.31
C SER A 25 14.24 26.58 19.01
N SER A 26 13.94 26.68 20.32
CA SER A 26 13.21 25.64 21.06
C SER A 26 11.79 25.40 20.53
N ALA A 27 11.15 26.45 20.00
CA ALA A 27 9.86 26.37 19.31
C ALA A 27 9.99 25.79 17.87
N GLY A 28 11.20 25.47 17.42
CA GLY A 28 11.50 24.95 16.08
C GLY A 28 11.28 25.97 14.95
N LEU A 29 11.40 27.26 15.24
CA LEU A 29 11.17 28.35 14.27
C LEU A 29 12.45 28.84 13.61
N LEU A 30 13.61 28.53 14.19
CA LEU A 30 14.92 29.02 13.76
C LEU A 30 15.87 27.87 13.45
N ASP A 31 16.66 28.06 12.39
CA ASP A 31 17.75 27.16 12.03
C ASP A 31 18.90 27.28 13.05
N PRO A 32 19.78 26.26 13.14
CA PRO A 32 20.89 26.28 14.09
C PRO A 32 21.84 27.46 13.89
N PHE A 33 22.36 28.03 14.98
CA PHE A 33 23.31 29.14 14.93
C PHE A 33 24.41 29.03 15.98
N LEU A 34 25.50 29.76 15.74
CA LEU A 34 26.60 29.91 16.69
C LEU A 34 26.60 31.32 17.28
N TRP A 35 26.90 31.44 18.57
CA TRP A 35 27.03 32.70 19.29
C TRP A 35 28.40 32.82 19.92
N ILE A 36 29.08 33.95 19.71
CA ILE A 36 30.40 34.23 20.26
C ILE A 36 30.31 35.46 21.15
N ASP A 37 30.76 35.32 22.40
CA ASP A 37 30.96 36.45 23.30
C ASP A 37 32.29 37.12 22.98
N GLU A 38 32.32 38.44 22.89
CA GLU A 38 33.55 39.19 22.60
C GLU A 38 34.67 38.90 23.61
N ARG A 39 34.34 38.57 24.87
CA ARG A 39 35.31 38.20 25.90
C ARG A 39 36.13 36.96 25.51
N ASP A 40 35.50 36.02 24.81
CA ASP A 40 36.16 34.80 24.34
C ASP A 40 37.15 35.11 23.21
N VAL A 41 36.84 36.10 22.37
CA VAL A 41 37.76 36.60 21.31
C VAL A 41 38.97 37.29 21.93
N ALA A 42 38.75 38.06 23.01
CA ALA A 42 39.82 38.76 23.73
C ALA A 42 40.86 37.81 24.37
N SER A 43 40.47 36.54 24.61
CA SER A 43 41.33 35.52 25.21
C SER A 43 42.30 34.85 24.23
N GLY A 44 42.08 35.02 22.91
CA GLY A 44 42.96 34.53 21.84
C GLY A 44 42.22 33.82 20.69
N LEU A 45 42.78 33.89 19.47
CA LEU A 45 42.14 33.37 18.25
C LEU A 45 42.41 31.88 17.94
N SER A 46 43.29 31.23 18.70
CA SER A 46 43.72 29.84 18.43
C SER A 46 42.62 28.80 18.70
N ALA A 47 41.66 29.10 19.59
CA ALA A 47 40.50 28.27 19.87
C ALA A 47 39.35 29.17 20.36
N VAL A 48 38.55 29.69 19.42
CA VAL A 48 37.46 30.62 19.78
C VAL A 48 36.28 29.78 20.24
N SER A 49 35.93 29.90 21.51
CA SER A 49 34.75 29.28 22.08
C SER A 49 33.50 29.93 21.49
N ALA A 50 32.55 29.10 21.06
CA ALA A 50 31.25 29.52 20.56
C ALA A 50 30.17 28.68 21.24
N THR A 51 29.02 29.29 21.48
CA THR A 51 27.82 28.64 21.96
C THR A 51 26.98 28.22 20.75
N ALA A 52 26.86 26.92 20.49
CA ALA A 52 25.97 26.37 19.49
C ALA A 52 24.57 26.21 20.06
N VAL A 53 23.57 26.69 19.31
CA VAL A 53 22.15 26.57 19.63
C VAL A 53 21.45 25.78 18.52
N ASP A 54 20.82 24.68 18.87
CA ASP A 54 20.03 23.83 17.98
C ASP A 54 18.81 23.26 18.72
N GLY A 55 17.60 23.49 18.22
CA GLY A 55 16.36 23.07 18.88
C GLY A 55 16.20 23.60 20.31
N GLY A 56 16.81 24.74 20.64
CA GLY A 56 16.87 25.29 22.00
C GLY A 56 17.90 24.62 22.93
N GLU A 57 18.58 23.56 22.49
CA GLU A 57 19.71 22.99 23.23
C GLU A 57 20.95 23.85 23.02
N VAL A 58 21.69 24.07 24.11
CA VAL A 58 22.86 24.95 24.14
C VAL A 58 24.10 24.12 24.45
N SER A 59 25.12 24.19 23.59
CA SER A 59 26.40 23.49 23.78
C SER A 59 27.59 24.38 23.47
N THR A 60 28.70 24.18 24.17
CA THR A 60 29.95 24.90 23.90
C THR A 60 30.79 24.15 22.89
N VAL A 61 31.15 24.81 21.80
CA VAL A 61 31.93 24.27 20.69
C VAL A 61 33.10 25.18 20.35
N ALA A 62 34.18 24.64 19.81
CA ALA A 62 35.24 25.45 19.20
C ALA A 62 34.86 25.80 17.76
N LEU A 63 34.83 27.08 17.40
CA LEU A 63 34.40 27.54 16.08
C LEU A 63 35.20 26.88 14.94
N GLN A 64 36.51 26.71 15.14
CA GLN A 64 37.38 26.06 14.16
C GLN A 64 37.00 24.60 13.89
N ASN A 65 36.55 23.86 14.92
CA ASN A 65 36.15 22.47 14.77
C ASN A 65 34.87 22.36 13.94
N VAL A 66 33.92 23.28 14.12
CA VAL A 66 32.66 23.32 13.36
C VAL A 66 32.93 23.61 11.88
N LEU A 67 33.82 24.56 11.59
CA LEU A 67 34.23 24.89 10.22
C LEU A 67 34.98 23.74 9.54
N ALA A 68 35.79 22.98 10.30
CA ALA A 68 36.53 21.84 9.79
C ALA A 68 35.63 20.60 9.56
N SER A 69 34.60 20.40 10.37
CA SER A 69 33.69 19.24 10.29
C SER A 69 32.53 19.45 9.31
N THR A 70 32.22 20.70 8.95
CA THR A 70 31.05 21.04 8.14
C THR A 70 31.47 21.63 6.80
N ARG A 71 31.05 21.01 5.69
CA ARG A 71 31.15 21.67 4.38
C ARG A 71 30.13 22.79 4.34
N VAL A 72 30.57 24.04 4.28
CA VAL A 72 29.70 25.23 4.19
C VAL A 72 29.94 25.96 2.88
N THR A 73 28.87 26.46 2.27
CA THR A 73 28.94 27.24 1.01
C THR A 73 28.91 28.75 1.26
N ARG A 74 28.35 29.15 2.40
CA ARG A 74 28.22 30.55 2.81
C ARG A 74 28.26 30.65 4.32
N VAL A 75 28.93 31.68 4.82
CA VAL A 75 29.01 32.03 6.25
C VAL A 75 28.44 33.44 6.42
N ARG A 76 27.50 33.61 7.35
CA ARG A 76 26.97 34.93 7.74
C ARG A 76 27.52 35.29 9.10
N LEU A 77 28.30 36.36 9.16
CA LEU A 77 28.76 36.94 10.42
C LEU A 77 27.87 38.15 10.73
N CYS A 78 27.08 38.05 11.81
CA CYS A 78 26.26 39.14 12.31
C CYS A 78 26.83 39.67 13.63
N VAL A 79 27.36 40.89 13.60
CA VAL A 79 27.83 41.58 14.80
C VAL A 79 26.68 42.41 15.37
N LEU A 80 26.33 42.17 16.63
CA LEU A 80 25.32 42.96 17.34
C LEU A 80 26.00 44.07 18.15
N VAL A 81 25.70 45.32 17.81
CA VAL A 81 26.38 46.50 18.37
C VAL A 81 25.37 47.34 19.16
N PRO A 82 25.41 47.32 20.50
CA PRO A 82 24.47 48.10 21.30
C PRO A 82 24.85 49.59 21.33
N PHE A 83 23.92 50.43 20.87
CA PHE A 83 23.90 51.89 20.98
C PHE A 83 22.89 52.29 22.06
N ILE A 84 23.17 51.84 23.27
CA ILE A 84 22.32 51.97 24.46
C ILE A 84 23.20 52.46 25.61
N GLU A 85 22.64 53.34 26.45
CA GLU A 85 23.35 53.92 27.58
C GLU A 85 23.93 52.84 28.51
N GLY A 86 25.20 53.00 28.88
CA GLY A 86 25.90 52.07 29.79
C GLY A 86 26.30 50.72 29.19
N ALA A 87 25.94 50.42 27.94
CA ALA A 87 26.32 49.19 27.27
C ALA A 87 27.77 49.21 26.76
N GLN A 88 28.42 48.05 26.73
CA GLN A 88 29.70 47.88 26.05
C GLN A 88 29.46 47.56 24.57
N SER A 89 30.06 48.33 23.67
CA SER A 89 30.05 48.02 22.23
C SER A 89 31.18 47.06 21.87
N VAL A 90 30.93 46.20 20.89
CA VAL A 90 31.95 45.30 20.33
C VAL A 90 33.11 46.12 19.76
N ARG A 91 34.35 45.75 20.09
CA ARG A 91 35.54 46.42 19.53
C ARG A 91 35.73 46.08 18.06
N VAL A 92 36.06 47.07 17.25
CA VAL A 92 36.28 46.91 15.80
C VAL A 92 37.41 45.91 15.51
N GLU A 93 38.42 45.82 16.37
CA GLU A 93 39.49 44.84 16.29
C GLU A 93 38.96 43.40 16.42
N SER A 94 38.04 43.16 17.36
CA SER A 94 37.37 41.87 17.56
C SER A 94 36.51 41.50 16.34
N GLU A 95 35.76 42.47 15.78
CA GLU A 95 34.93 42.28 14.58
C GLU A 95 35.77 41.83 13.38
N ARG A 96 36.88 42.55 13.11
CA ARG A 96 37.80 42.24 12.01
C ARG A 96 38.52 40.92 12.22
N ALA A 97 38.99 40.65 13.45
CA ALA A 97 39.70 39.42 13.78
C ALA A 97 38.85 38.16 13.53
N ILE A 98 37.57 38.18 13.93
CA ILE A 98 36.65 37.07 13.65
C ILE A 98 36.32 36.97 12.16
N ALA A 99 36.08 38.09 11.47
CA ALA A 99 35.84 38.08 10.04
C ALA A 99 37.01 37.47 9.25
N ASP A 100 38.25 37.87 9.56
CA ASP A 100 39.45 37.36 8.90
C ASP A 100 39.69 35.88 9.24
N MET A 101 39.42 35.47 10.48
CA MET A 101 39.51 34.08 10.90
C MET A 101 38.48 33.21 10.16
N LEU A 102 37.23 33.66 10.01
CA LEU A 102 36.21 32.96 9.24
C LEU A 102 36.66 32.81 7.78
N VAL A 103 37.13 33.88 7.12
CA VAL A 103 37.64 33.81 5.74
C VAL A 103 38.80 32.82 5.60
N ALA A 104 39.74 32.83 6.55
CA ALA A 104 40.91 31.95 6.50
C ALA A 104 40.56 30.47 6.70
N ASN A 105 39.49 30.16 7.43
CA ASN A 105 39.12 28.79 7.83
C ASN A 105 37.88 28.23 7.11
N SER A 106 37.10 29.05 6.39
CA SER A 106 35.88 28.62 5.69
C SER A 106 36.10 28.11 4.26
N GLY A 107 37.36 27.94 3.83
CA GLY A 107 37.70 27.46 2.49
C GLY A 107 37.19 28.40 1.39
N SER A 108 36.35 27.88 0.48
CA SER A 108 35.74 28.64 -0.62
C SER A 108 34.38 29.26 -0.29
N ALA A 109 33.95 29.23 0.97
CA ALA A 109 32.64 29.77 1.36
C ALA A 109 32.62 31.31 1.25
N GLN A 110 31.50 31.86 0.77
CA GLN A 110 31.31 33.30 0.73
C GLN A 110 31.00 33.84 2.13
N LEU A 111 31.72 34.86 2.59
CA LEU A 111 31.44 35.54 3.86
C LEU A 111 30.55 36.76 3.63
N VAL A 112 29.38 36.78 4.27
CA VAL A 112 28.48 37.94 4.34
C VAL A 112 28.68 38.62 5.71
N ARG A 113 28.97 39.92 5.68
CA ARG A 113 29.34 40.72 6.86
C ARG A 113 28.21 41.67 7.21
N LEU A 114 27.49 41.37 8.29
CA LEU A 114 26.35 42.14 8.78
C LEU A 114 26.72 42.79 10.12
N ARG A 115 26.51 44.10 10.23
CA ARG A 115 26.74 44.86 11.45
C ARG A 115 25.44 45.51 11.87
N THR A 116 24.79 44.92 12.86
CA THR A 116 23.43 45.27 13.28
C THR A 116 23.46 46.08 14.56
N ILE A 117 23.01 47.32 14.48
CA ILE A 117 23.02 48.29 15.56
C ILE A 117 21.70 48.19 16.32
N LEU A 118 21.80 47.96 17.64
CA LEU A 118 20.67 47.89 18.56
C LEU A 118 20.51 49.25 19.26
N THR A 119 19.40 49.94 19.05
CA THR A 119 19.14 51.23 19.70
C THR A 119 17.64 51.46 19.94
N ARG A 120 17.30 52.55 20.63
CA ARG A 120 15.93 53.01 20.93
C ARG A 120 15.85 54.52 20.76
N GLY A 121 14.65 55.05 20.50
CA GLY A 121 14.43 56.49 20.43
C GLY A 121 14.82 57.15 21.75
N GLY A 122 15.68 58.17 21.69
CA GLY A 122 16.19 58.88 22.88
C GLY A 122 17.34 58.22 23.62
N SER A 123 17.83 57.04 23.19
CA SER A 123 19.03 56.42 23.79
C SER A 123 20.31 57.15 23.40
N THR A 124 21.25 57.22 24.34
CA THR A 124 22.60 57.75 24.10
C THR A 124 23.55 56.64 23.66
N ALA A 125 24.40 56.93 22.67
CA ALA A 125 25.42 55.99 22.22
C ALA A 125 26.57 55.90 23.24
N PRO A 126 27.15 54.72 23.50
CA PRO A 126 28.40 54.60 24.24
C PRO A 126 29.52 55.40 23.56
N ALA A 127 30.41 56.01 24.34
CA ALA A 127 31.53 56.79 23.80
C ALA A 127 32.50 55.97 22.93
N SER A 128 32.56 54.65 23.16
CA SER A 128 33.36 53.71 22.37
C SER A 128 32.64 53.15 21.15
N ALA A 129 31.37 53.52 20.92
CA ALA A 129 30.55 52.94 19.85
C ALA A 129 30.90 53.55 18.49
N VAL A 130 31.37 52.71 17.57
CA VAL A 130 31.58 53.09 16.16
C VAL A 130 30.28 52.83 15.38
N PRO A 131 29.71 53.82 14.68
CA PRO A 131 28.38 53.70 14.06
C PRO A 131 28.40 52.91 12.75
N ALA A 132 29.49 52.96 11.97
CA ALA A 132 29.58 52.25 10.71
C ALA A 132 31.00 51.79 10.41
N LEU A 133 31.12 50.71 9.65
CA LEU A 133 32.37 50.12 9.21
C LEU A 133 32.33 49.88 7.70
N ALA A 134 33.39 50.32 6.99
CA ALA A 134 33.50 50.11 5.56
C ALA A 134 33.62 48.62 5.21
N GLY A 135 32.92 48.17 4.16
CA GLY A 135 32.91 46.77 3.73
C GLY A 135 31.95 45.86 4.52
N TRP A 136 31.06 46.44 5.32
CA TRP A 136 30.01 45.76 6.07
C TRP A 136 28.63 46.31 5.70
N HIS A 137 27.60 45.46 5.75
CA HIS A 137 26.23 45.97 5.80
C HIS A 137 25.99 46.59 7.18
N ASN A 138 26.06 47.92 7.28
CA ASN A 138 25.72 48.64 8.50
C ASN A 138 24.19 48.83 8.56
N LEU A 139 23.56 48.12 9.48
CA LEU A 139 22.11 48.01 9.60
C LEU A 139 21.67 48.53 10.97
N LEU A 140 20.83 49.56 11.00
CA LEU A 140 20.21 50.08 12.21
C LEU A 140 18.81 49.50 12.35
N ILE A 141 18.56 48.74 13.42
CA ILE A 141 17.20 48.24 13.68
C ILE A 141 16.33 49.45 14.01
N ALA A 142 15.28 49.67 13.22
CA ALA A 142 14.35 50.76 13.45
C ALA A 142 13.70 50.62 14.84
N PRO A 143 13.65 51.68 15.66
CA PRO A 143 13.17 51.63 17.04
C PRO A 143 11.64 51.68 17.07
N GLU A 144 10.98 50.80 16.34
CA GLU A 144 9.54 50.79 16.15
C GLU A 144 8.99 49.37 16.16
N ASP A 145 7.69 49.24 16.42
CA ASP A 145 6.95 47.99 16.27
C ASP A 145 5.66 48.22 15.48
N SER A 146 5.37 47.31 14.55
CA SER A 146 4.23 47.41 13.63
C SER A 146 3.72 46.04 13.23
N ASN A 147 2.42 45.96 12.88
CA ASN A 147 1.77 44.73 12.45
C ASN A 147 2.15 44.30 11.03
N GLY A 148 2.73 45.16 10.18
CA GLY A 148 3.07 44.77 8.81
C GLY A 148 3.55 45.93 7.94
N PRO A 149 4.02 45.63 6.72
CA PRO A 149 4.45 46.64 5.75
C PRO A 149 3.33 47.66 5.46
N GLY A 150 3.68 48.94 5.39
CA GLY A 150 2.73 50.02 5.09
C GLY A 150 1.70 50.34 6.20
N MET A 151 1.69 49.61 7.31
CA MET A 151 0.79 49.83 8.44
C MET A 151 1.36 50.88 9.42
N GLY A 152 0.51 51.41 10.30
CA GLY A 152 0.95 52.28 11.39
C GLY A 152 1.95 51.58 12.33
N HIS A 153 2.88 52.34 12.90
CA HIS A 153 3.91 51.85 13.82
C HIS A 153 3.86 52.61 15.16
N VAL A 154 4.45 52.02 16.19
CA VAL A 154 4.65 52.63 17.51
C VAL A 154 6.14 52.72 17.79
N SER A 155 6.62 53.91 18.13
CA SER A 155 8.02 54.13 18.51
C SER A 155 8.32 53.48 19.87
N LEU A 156 9.48 52.83 19.98
CA LEU A 156 9.92 52.10 21.16
C LEU A 156 10.78 53.03 22.03
N ALA A 157 10.34 53.22 23.29
CA ALA A 157 11.01 54.08 24.25
C ALA A 157 12.41 53.56 24.64
N ALA A 158 13.27 54.48 25.07
CA ALA A 158 14.59 54.16 25.61
C ALA A 158 14.49 53.21 26.81
N THR A 159 15.32 52.17 26.83
CA THR A 159 15.45 51.22 27.93
C THR A 159 16.83 50.56 27.89
N THR A 160 17.31 50.13 29.05
CA THR A 160 18.54 49.33 29.23
C THR A 160 18.23 47.85 29.52
N ASP A 161 16.96 47.48 29.63
CA ASP A 161 16.52 46.11 29.90
C ASP A 161 16.75 45.20 28.67
N ALA A 162 17.68 44.27 28.81
CA ALA A 162 18.06 43.32 27.77
C ALA A 162 16.86 42.46 27.31
N VAL A 163 15.93 42.09 28.21
CA VAL A 163 14.77 41.25 27.85
C VAL A 163 13.84 42.00 26.92
N VAL A 164 13.54 43.27 27.23
CA VAL A 164 12.68 44.12 26.40
C VAL A 164 13.34 44.42 25.05
N ILE A 165 14.66 44.61 25.03
CA ILE A 165 15.41 44.82 23.78
C ILE A 165 15.41 43.56 22.92
N GLY A 166 15.75 42.42 23.51
CA GLY A 166 15.75 41.11 22.88
C GLY A 166 14.41 40.78 22.24
N ARG A 167 13.32 41.02 22.96
CA ARG A 167 11.94 40.77 22.50
C ARG A 167 11.63 41.41 21.14
N ASN A 168 11.99 42.67 20.92
CA ASN A 168 11.71 43.33 19.65
C ASN A 168 12.81 43.12 18.60
N ALA A 169 14.09 43.05 19.03
CA ALA A 169 15.21 42.99 18.11
C ALA A 169 15.43 41.59 17.53
N ALA A 170 15.25 40.52 18.31
CA ALA A 170 15.55 39.15 17.88
C ALA A 170 14.77 38.71 16.63
N PRO A 171 13.45 38.93 16.49
CA PRO A 171 12.73 38.59 15.27
C PRO A 171 13.19 39.37 14.03
N VAL A 172 13.61 40.62 14.22
CA VAL A 172 14.18 41.45 13.15
C VAL A 172 15.55 40.90 12.73
N VAL A 173 16.41 40.61 13.70
CA VAL A 173 17.72 39.98 13.47
C VAL A 173 17.57 38.65 12.73
N ALA A 174 16.65 37.79 13.16
CA ALA A 174 16.36 36.50 12.51
C ALA A 174 15.95 36.69 11.04
N GLY A 175 15.13 37.70 10.72
CA GLY A 175 14.76 38.03 9.34
C GLY A 175 15.93 38.58 8.51
N VAL A 176 16.75 39.44 9.10
CA VAL A 176 17.90 40.07 8.43
C VAL A 176 18.98 39.04 8.06
N VAL A 177 19.30 38.13 8.98
CA VAL A 177 20.34 37.11 8.76
C VAL A 177 19.82 35.85 8.06
N GLY A 178 18.50 35.75 7.86
CA GLY A 178 17.85 34.59 7.25
C GLY A 178 17.92 33.34 8.12
N LEU A 179 17.50 33.45 9.38
CA LEU A 179 17.52 32.37 10.37
C LEU A 179 16.17 31.64 10.50
N TRP A 180 15.08 32.20 9.97
CA TRP A 180 13.77 31.56 10.03
C TRP A 180 13.78 30.21 9.28
N SER A 181 13.50 29.13 10.00
CA SER A 181 13.47 27.79 9.42
C SER A 181 12.44 27.69 8.30
N HIS A 182 12.81 26.95 7.26
CA HIS A 182 12.01 26.74 6.05
C HIS A 182 11.74 28.01 5.21
N ALA A 183 12.35 29.16 5.55
CA ALA A 183 12.31 30.37 4.72
C ALA A 183 13.62 30.53 3.96
N ALA A 184 13.56 30.77 2.65
CA ALA A 184 14.75 31.12 1.85
C ALA A 184 14.99 32.64 1.85
N HIS A 185 14.72 33.28 2.99
CA HIS A 185 14.66 34.73 3.12
C HIS A 185 16.01 35.33 3.52
N THR A 186 16.76 35.86 2.54
CA THR A 186 18.15 36.31 2.73
C THR A 186 18.37 37.72 2.13
N PRO A 187 17.86 38.79 2.77
CA PRO A 187 17.78 40.11 2.16
C PRO A 187 19.12 40.75 1.77
N PHE A 188 20.22 40.37 2.44
CA PHE A 188 21.53 41.00 2.27
C PHE A 188 22.60 40.09 1.67
N ASP A 189 22.30 38.82 1.37
CA ASP A 189 23.29 37.87 0.87
C ASP A 189 23.89 38.28 -0.49
N ASP A 190 23.05 38.82 -1.37
CA ASP A 190 23.41 39.19 -2.75
C ASP A 190 23.30 40.71 -2.99
N LEU A 191 22.99 41.48 -1.93
CA LEU A 191 22.87 42.93 -2.01
C LEU A 191 24.26 43.57 -1.90
N HIS A 192 24.53 44.58 -2.71
CA HIS A 192 25.81 45.30 -2.61
C HIS A 192 25.88 46.08 -1.29
N VAL A 193 27.05 45.97 -0.63
CA VAL A 193 27.41 46.81 0.52
C VAL A 193 27.48 48.27 0.06
N VAL A 194 26.84 49.17 0.81
CA VAL A 194 26.91 50.61 0.51
C VAL A 194 28.34 51.11 0.79
N PRO A 195 28.95 51.91 -0.10
CA PRO A 195 30.28 52.47 0.15
C PRO A 195 30.31 53.38 1.39
N GLY A 196 31.47 53.44 2.04
CA GLY A 196 31.73 54.39 3.14
C GLY A 196 31.13 53.96 4.48
N ASP A 197 30.60 54.94 5.20
CA ASP A 197 30.04 54.86 6.55
C ASP A 197 28.50 54.93 6.55
N ALA A 198 27.87 54.68 5.40
CA ALA A 198 26.43 54.72 5.26
C ALA A 198 25.73 53.59 6.05
N ILE A 199 24.62 53.93 6.69
CA ILE A 199 23.82 53.06 7.55
C ILE A 199 22.41 52.92 6.95
N ARG A 200 21.88 51.70 6.88
CA ARG A 200 20.48 51.48 6.47
C ARG A 200 19.60 51.21 7.68
N LEU A 201 18.46 51.88 7.76
CA LEU A 201 17.38 51.46 8.65
C LEU A 201 16.83 50.12 8.17
N VAL A 202 16.52 49.22 9.10
CA VAL A 202 15.95 47.91 8.80
C VAL A 202 14.85 47.54 9.78
N ARG A 203 13.80 46.92 9.25
CA ARG A 203 12.77 46.22 10.02
C ARG A 203 12.39 44.93 9.32
N SER A 204 11.95 43.94 10.07
CA SER A 204 11.49 42.67 9.51
C SER A 204 10.20 42.22 10.16
N PHE A 205 9.33 41.62 9.35
CA PHE A 205 8.07 41.04 9.76
C PHE A 205 8.09 39.54 9.52
N TYR A 206 7.46 38.78 10.42
CA TYR A 206 7.37 37.32 10.36
C TYR A 206 5.93 36.88 10.63
N ARG A 207 5.39 36.04 9.76
CA ARG A 207 4.08 35.40 9.93
C ARG A 207 4.22 33.90 9.71
N ARG A 208 3.68 33.12 10.62
CA ARG A 208 3.57 31.67 10.47
C ARG A 208 2.17 31.21 10.81
N LEU A 209 1.52 30.62 9.83
CA LEU A 209 0.22 29.97 9.95
C LEU A 209 0.44 28.47 10.13
N GLU A 210 0.17 27.98 11.32
CA GLU A 210 0.15 26.57 11.69
C GLU A 210 -1.20 25.94 11.34
N THR A 211 -1.16 24.83 10.61
CA THR A 211 -2.35 24.10 10.14
C THR A 211 -2.41 22.66 10.63
N SER A 212 -1.44 22.19 11.41
CA SER A 212 -1.34 20.78 11.82
C SER A 212 -2.62 20.22 12.45
N GLY A 213 -3.32 21.02 13.26
CA GLY A 213 -4.63 20.64 13.82
C GLY A 213 -5.70 20.48 12.76
N ALA A 214 -5.89 21.51 11.93
CA ALA A 214 -6.88 21.51 10.84
C ALA A 214 -6.59 20.44 9.77
N GLU A 215 -5.32 20.21 9.47
CA GLU A 215 -4.84 19.15 8.57
C GLU A 215 -5.16 17.77 9.13
N HIS A 216 -4.91 17.56 10.42
CA HIS A 216 -5.23 16.30 11.06
C HIS A 216 -6.74 16.03 11.02
N ASP A 217 -7.54 17.02 11.42
CA ASP A 217 -9.00 16.90 11.43
C ASP A 217 -9.54 16.67 9.99
N LEU A 218 -9.00 17.37 8.98
CA LEU A 218 -9.38 17.15 7.58
C LEU A 218 -8.93 15.79 7.07
N ARG A 219 -7.70 15.37 7.39
CA ARG A 219 -7.14 14.09 6.98
C ARG A 219 -7.92 12.93 7.58
N GLU A 220 -8.31 13.03 8.84
CA GLU A 220 -9.19 12.06 9.51
C GLU A 220 -10.51 11.95 8.75
N GLN A 221 -11.21 13.06 8.48
CA GLN A 221 -12.50 13.03 7.77
C GLN A 221 -12.39 12.54 6.31
N VAL A 222 -11.33 12.90 5.59
CA VAL A 222 -11.12 12.47 4.21
C VAL A 222 -10.82 10.97 4.13
N LEU A 223 -10.01 10.45 5.04
CA LEU A 223 -9.54 9.07 5.02
C LEU A 223 -10.40 8.11 5.85
N ASP A 224 -11.39 8.61 6.59
CA ASP A 224 -12.30 7.76 7.35
C ASP A 224 -13.17 6.90 6.42
N ILE A 225 -12.94 5.60 6.48
CA ILE A 225 -13.71 4.57 5.76
C ILE A 225 -14.54 3.74 6.75
N GLY A 226 -14.49 4.01 8.06
CA GLY A 226 -14.92 3.19 9.21
C GLY A 226 -16.37 2.67 9.27
N GLY A 227 -17.11 2.72 8.17
CA GLY A 227 -18.32 1.95 7.91
C GLY A 227 -18.38 1.41 6.47
N PRO A 228 -19.34 1.86 5.64
CA PRO A 228 -19.49 1.37 4.28
C PRO A 228 -18.37 1.88 3.36
N LEU A 229 -17.97 1.06 2.40
CA LEU A 229 -17.07 1.47 1.31
C LEU A 229 -17.67 2.68 0.57
N PRO A 230 -16.86 3.71 0.24
CA PRO A 230 -17.36 4.92 -0.40
C PRO A 230 -17.92 4.63 -1.80
N LEU A 231 -18.95 5.38 -2.22
CA LEU A 231 -19.45 5.33 -3.58
C LEU A 231 -18.46 6.04 -4.51
N PRO A 232 -17.84 5.34 -5.48
CA PRO A 232 -16.90 5.97 -6.37
C PRO A 232 -17.59 6.87 -7.40
N LEU A 233 -16.91 7.92 -7.83
CA LEU A 233 -17.35 8.76 -8.95
C LEU A 233 -17.04 8.09 -10.29
N ASP A 234 -18.04 7.99 -11.18
CA ASP A 234 -17.88 7.55 -12.57
C ASP A 234 -18.08 8.75 -13.52
N ALA A 235 -17.23 8.86 -14.54
CA ALA A 235 -17.24 10.00 -15.47
C ALA A 235 -18.52 10.08 -16.32
N GLY A 236 -19.29 8.98 -16.41
CA GLY A 236 -20.49 8.86 -17.26
C GLY A 236 -21.81 8.55 -16.53
N GLY A 237 -21.84 8.43 -15.19
CA GLY A 237 -23.04 8.04 -14.46
C GLY A 237 -22.88 7.99 -12.94
N SER A 238 -23.96 7.68 -12.21
CA SER A 238 -23.91 7.48 -10.76
C SER A 238 -23.60 6.02 -10.41
N VAL A 239 -22.78 5.78 -9.40
CA VAL A 239 -22.55 4.45 -8.83
C VAL A 239 -23.50 4.23 -7.65
N VAL A 240 -24.08 3.03 -7.54
CA VAL A 240 -25.03 2.66 -6.49
C VAL A 240 -24.55 1.47 -5.66
N TYR A 241 -25.19 1.20 -4.52
CA TYR A 241 -24.91 -0.02 -3.79
C TYR A 241 -25.73 -1.19 -4.35
N VAL A 242 -25.12 -2.38 -4.35
CA VAL A 242 -25.81 -3.64 -4.65
C VAL A 242 -26.82 -3.97 -3.55
N GLU A 243 -28.06 -4.30 -3.93
CA GLU A 243 -29.08 -4.79 -3.00
C GLU A 243 -28.97 -6.31 -2.76
N ASP A 244 -28.88 -7.11 -3.84
CA ASP A 244 -28.69 -8.57 -3.76
C ASP A 244 -27.20 -8.94 -3.81
N VAL A 245 -26.56 -8.82 -2.65
CA VAL A 245 -25.14 -9.13 -2.45
C VAL A 245 -24.81 -10.58 -2.82
N PRO A 246 -25.54 -11.62 -2.34
CA PRO A 246 -25.27 -13.01 -2.71
C PRO A 246 -25.28 -13.28 -4.22
N LEU A 247 -26.21 -12.67 -4.97
CA LEU A 247 -26.27 -12.84 -6.42
C LEU A 247 -25.05 -12.22 -7.11
N ALA A 248 -24.65 -11.02 -6.71
CA ALA A 248 -23.50 -10.32 -7.26
C ALA A 248 -22.19 -11.07 -7.00
N THR A 249 -21.95 -11.47 -5.75
CA THR A 249 -20.73 -12.21 -5.36
C THR A 249 -20.69 -13.60 -5.99
N GLY A 250 -21.82 -14.31 -6.01
CA GLY A 250 -21.93 -15.63 -6.65
C GLY A 250 -21.69 -15.57 -8.16
N THR A 251 -22.23 -14.56 -8.85
CA THR A 251 -22.02 -14.37 -10.29
C THR A 251 -20.55 -14.05 -10.60
N MET A 252 -19.91 -13.17 -9.81
CA MET A 252 -18.49 -12.86 -9.98
C MET A 252 -17.61 -14.11 -9.77
N ALA A 253 -17.90 -14.93 -8.75
CA ALA A 253 -17.19 -16.17 -8.48
C ALA A 253 -17.35 -17.19 -9.62
N GLN A 254 -18.56 -17.31 -10.18
CA GLN A 254 -18.84 -18.17 -11.32
C GLN A 254 -18.13 -17.69 -12.60
N ASN A 255 -18.08 -16.38 -12.85
CA ASN A 255 -17.36 -15.81 -13.99
C ASN A 255 -15.85 -16.10 -13.90
N LEU A 256 -15.26 -15.93 -12.71
CA LEU A 256 -13.86 -16.26 -12.47
C LEU A 256 -13.59 -17.76 -12.70
N TRP A 257 -14.43 -18.61 -12.11
CA TRP A 257 -14.33 -20.06 -12.31
C TRP A 257 -14.45 -20.43 -13.78
N GLY A 258 -15.45 -19.91 -14.51
CA GLY A 258 -15.64 -20.15 -15.93
C GLY A 258 -14.42 -19.75 -16.76
N LYS A 259 -13.79 -18.61 -16.43
CA LYS A 259 -12.59 -18.11 -17.10
C LYS A 259 -11.36 -19.00 -16.91
N HIS A 260 -11.16 -19.56 -15.71
CA HIS A 260 -9.93 -20.30 -15.36
C HIS A 260 -10.11 -21.81 -15.18
N ARG A 261 -11.33 -22.35 -15.33
CA ARG A 261 -11.63 -23.78 -15.14
C ARG A 261 -10.69 -24.70 -15.94
N GLY A 262 -10.35 -24.32 -17.18
CA GLY A 262 -9.45 -25.10 -18.04
C GLY A 262 -8.00 -25.20 -17.55
N MET A 263 -7.57 -24.31 -16.65
CA MET A 263 -6.26 -24.37 -16.00
C MET A 263 -6.26 -25.38 -14.84
N LEU A 264 -7.40 -25.54 -14.16
CA LEU A 264 -7.55 -26.39 -12.98
C LEU A 264 -7.98 -27.82 -13.32
N ILE A 265 -8.81 -28.00 -14.35
CA ILE A 265 -9.40 -29.29 -14.73
C ILE A 265 -8.99 -29.66 -16.16
N GLY A 266 -8.27 -30.76 -16.31
CA GLY A 266 -7.84 -31.31 -17.61
C GLY A 266 -8.97 -31.98 -18.38
N SER A 267 -8.87 -31.97 -19.72
CA SER A 267 -9.78 -32.73 -20.58
C SER A 267 -9.58 -34.23 -20.41
N ARG A 268 -10.68 -34.99 -20.29
CA ARG A 268 -10.65 -36.47 -20.25
C ARG A 268 -10.50 -37.06 -21.64
N VAL A 269 -9.82 -38.20 -21.75
CA VAL A 269 -9.74 -38.99 -22.98
C VAL A 269 -11.13 -39.61 -23.22
N PRO A 270 -11.77 -39.34 -24.37
CA PRO A 270 -13.05 -39.94 -24.69
C PRO A 270 -12.90 -41.45 -24.83
N MET A 271 -13.87 -42.21 -24.30
CA MET A 271 -13.89 -43.66 -24.48
C MET A 271 -13.92 -44.02 -25.97
N PRO A 272 -13.26 -45.11 -26.40
CA PRO A 272 -13.26 -45.53 -27.80
C PRO A 272 -14.69 -45.65 -28.33
N ALA A 273 -15.02 -44.88 -29.38
CA ALA A 273 -16.36 -44.91 -29.98
C ALA A 273 -16.69 -46.33 -30.47
N VAL A 274 -17.94 -46.76 -30.26
CA VAL A 274 -18.45 -48.05 -30.73
C VAL A 274 -18.39 -48.08 -32.26
N GLY A 275 -17.31 -48.59 -32.81
CA GLY A 275 -17.22 -48.90 -34.23
C GLY A 275 -18.33 -49.89 -34.58
N GLY A 276 -19.34 -49.42 -35.31
CA GLY A 276 -20.44 -50.24 -35.80
C GLY A 276 -19.89 -51.49 -36.47
N SER A 277 -20.43 -52.65 -36.12
CA SER A 277 -19.99 -53.92 -36.65
C SER A 277 -20.01 -53.88 -38.18
N GLN A 278 -18.85 -53.88 -38.84
CA GLN A 278 -18.81 -54.15 -40.27
C GLN A 278 -19.32 -55.58 -40.47
N ALA A 279 -20.56 -55.69 -40.94
CA ALA A 279 -21.14 -56.95 -41.36
C ALA A 279 -20.25 -57.51 -42.49
N ILE A 280 -19.53 -58.59 -42.19
CA ILE A 280 -18.72 -59.29 -43.17
C ILE A 280 -19.68 -59.84 -44.23
N GLY A 281 -19.57 -59.38 -45.48
CA GLY A 281 -20.34 -59.93 -46.59
C GLY A 281 -19.99 -61.40 -46.84
N LEU A 282 -21.00 -62.23 -47.09
CA LEU A 282 -20.91 -63.69 -47.29
C LEU A 282 -19.76 -64.10 -48.23
N TRP A 283 -19.52 -63.32 -49.28
CA TRP A 283 -18.48 -63.56 -50.27
C TRP A 283 -17.04 -63.43 -49.71
N ARG A 284 -16.81 -62.49 -48.79
CA ARG A 284 -15.49 -62.28 -48.18
C ARG A 284 -15.14 -63.36 -47.15
N ALA A 285 -16.16 -63.91 -46.47
CA ALA A 285 -16.02 -65.09 -45.62
C ALA A 285 -15.70 -66.36 -46.43
N LEU A 286 -16.27 -66.49 -47.64
CA LEU A 286 -16.07 -67.62 -48.54
C LEU A 286 -14.63 -67.65 -49.11
N VAL A 287 -14.07 -66.50 -49.48
CA VAL A 287 -12.66 -66.36 -49.92
C VAL A 287 -11.69 -66.65 -48.76
N MET A 288 -11.97 -66.16 -47.55
CA MET A 288 -11.16 -66.47 -46.36
C MET A 288 -11.18 -67.96 -45.99
N PHE A 289 -12.30 -68.64 -46.22
CA PHE A 289 -12.44 -70.09 -46.00
C PHE A 289 -11.60 -70.91 -46.99
N PHE A 290 -11.57 -70.57 -48.28
CA PHE A 290 -10.69 -71.24 -49.25
C PHE A 290 -9.20 -70.96 -48.99
N SER A 291 -8.85 -69.76 -48.55
CA SER A 291 -7.52 -69.42 -48.05
C SER A 291 -7.14 -70.27 -46.83
N PHE A 292 -8.09 -70.51 -45.92
CA PHE A 292 -7.89 -71.35 -44.74
C PHE A 292 -7.74 -72.84 -45.10
N ILE A 293 -8.55 -73.39 -46.01
CA ILE A 293 -8.37 -74.78 -46.49
C ILE A 293 -7.04 -74.94 -47.23
N GLY A 294 -6.70 -73.98 -48.11
CA GLY A 294 -5.43 -74.00 -48.84
C GLY A 294 -4.19 -73.86 -47.94
N SER A 295 -4.31 -73.21 -46.78
CA SER A 295 -3.23 -73.11 -45.79
C SER A 295 -3.22 -74.26 -44.77
N ALA A 296 -4.38 -74.80 -44.39
CA ALA A 296 -4.50 -75.92 -43.45
C ALA A 296 -4.14 -77.28 -44.06
N LEU A 297 -4.35 -77.49 -45.38
CA LEU A 297 -3.93 -78.73 -46.06
C LEU A 297 -2.42 -78.78 -46.31
N ARG A 298 -1.72 -77.63 -46.25
CA ARG A 298 -0.31 -77.52 -46.61
C ARG A 298 0.64 -77.45 -45.40
N ASN A 299 0.15 -77.29 -44.16
CA ASN A 299 0.97 -77.47 -42.93
C ASN A 299 0.14 -77.64 -41.63
N ALA A 300 0.67 -78.46 -40.73
CA ALA A 300 0.13 -78.90 -39.43
C ALA A 300 -0.17 -77.75 -38.41
N PRO A 301 -0.99 -78.00 -37.36
CA PRO A 301 -1.70 -77.01 -36.55
C PRO A 301 -0.86 -76.36 -35.44
N MET A 302 0.35 -75.85 -35.76
CA MET A 302 1.17 -75.05 -34.81
C MET A 302 1.31 -73.56 -35.18
N ALA A 303 0.85 -73.14 -36.36
CA ALA A 303 0.98 -71.74 -36.79
C ALA A 303 -0.02 -70.77 -36.12
N PHE A 304 -1.14 -71.26 -35.59
CA PHE A 304 -2.16 -70.41 -34.95
C PHE A 304 -1.85 -70.12 -33.48
N TYR A 305 -1.20 -71.06 -32.78
CA TYR A 305 -0.80 -70.90 -31.37
C TYR A 305 0.31 -69.85 -31.20
N ASN A 306 1.28 -69.82 -32.12
CA ASN A 306 2.41 -68.87 -32.07
C ASN A 306 2.08 -67.45 -32.54
N ARG A 307 0.92 -67.25 -33.20
CA ARG A 307 0.46 -65.92 -33.64
C ARG A 307 -0.46 -65.25 -32.62
N VAL A 308 -0.98 -66.00 -31.65
CA VAL A 308 -1.82 -65.50 -30.54
C VAL A 308 -1.05 -65.42 -29.22
N SER A 309 0.05 -66.16 -29.05
CA SER A 309 0.88 -66.10 -27.83
C SER A 309 1.96 -65.00 -27.79
N ARG A 310 2.02 -64.09 -28.79
CA ARG A 310 2.98 -62.97 -28.81
C ARG A 310 2.38 -61.60 -29.09
N GLY A 311 1.10 -61.41 -28.78
CA GLY A 311 0.46 -60.09 -28.83
C GLY A 311 0.15 -59.57 -27.43
N VAL A 312 1.10 -58.80 -26.89
CA VAL A 312 1.09 -58.00 -25.65
C VAL A 312 1.95 -58.61 -24.54
N SER A 313 3.17 -58.09 -24.54
CA SER A 313 4.17 -58.18 -23.50
C SER A 313 3.60 -57.90 -22.12
N GLY A 314 3.91 -58.78 -21.17
CA GLY A 314 3.82 -58.53 -19.75
C GLY A 314 4.87 -57.51 -19.29
N ALA A 315 4.78 -56.28 -19.77
CA ALA A 315 5.55 -55.15 -19.26
C ALA A 315 4.57 -53.97 -19.12
N VAL A 316 3.88 -53.95 -17.97
CA VAL A 316 3.28 -52.80 -17.23
C VAL A 316 2.31 -53.32 -16.14
N ALA A 317 1.87 -54.58 -16.18
CA ALA A 317 1.00 -55.14 -15.13
C ALA A 317 1.72 -55.46 -13.79
N SER A 318 3.04 -55.59 -13.76
CA SER A 318 3.80 -55.89 -12.54
C SER A 318 4.12 -54.66 -11.68
N THR A 319 4.11 -53.44 -12.26
CA THR A 319 4.39 -52.19 -11.52
C THR A 319 3.13 -51.61 -10.86
N LEU A 320 1.94 -51.81 -11.43
CA LEU A 320 0.67 -51.36 -10.83
C LEU A 320 0.24 -52.19 -9.60
N ASN A 321 0.46 -53.50 -9.61
CA ASN A 321 0.05 -54.38 -8.50
C ASN A 321 0.93 -54.24 -7.25
N ALA A 322 2.21 -53.88 -7.38
CA ALA A 322 3.12 -53.75 -6.24
C ALA A 322 3.15 -52.33 -5.64
N ALA A 323 3.03 -51.28 -6.46
CA ALA A 323 3.22 -49.89 -6.02
C ALA A 323 1.95 -49.23 -5.43
N VAL A 324 0.75 -49.67 -5.83
CA VAL A 324 -0.54 -49.04 -5.43
C VAL A 324 -1.43 -49.96 -4.59
N PHE A 325 -1.27 -51.29 -4.71
CA PHE A 325 -2.14 -52.29 -4.07
C PHE A 325 -1.40 -53.27 -3.13
N GLY A 326 -0.14 -52.98 -2.78
CA GLY A 326 0.62 -53.75 -1.80
C GLY A 326 -0.04 -53.78 -0.42
N THR A 327 0.26 -54.82 0.35
CA THR A 327 -0.43 -55.25 1.58
C THR A 327 -0.47 -54.27 2.76
N ASP A 328 0.05 -53.05 2.66
CA ASP A 328 0.02 -52.02 3.73
C ASP A 328 -0.09 -50.57 3.19
N SER A 329 -0.82 -50.30 2.10
CA SER A 329 -0.94 -48.93 1.56
C SER A 329 -2.05 -48.11 2.23
N SER A 330 -1.73 -47.48 3.38
CA SER A 330 -2.59 -46.50 4.06
C SER A 330 -3.10 -45.39 3.12
N ALA A 331 -2.29 -44.99 2.13
CA ALA A 331 -2.67 -44.00 1.12
C ALA A 331 -3.88 -44.42 0.26
N TYR A 332 -3.97 -45.70 -0.14
CA TYR A 332 -5.12 -46.19 -0.90
C TYR A 332 -6.40 -46.21 -0.05
N THR A 333 -6.30 -46.69 1.20
CA THR A 333 -7.44 -46.72 2.14
C THR A 333 -7.95 -45.32 2.45
N ILE A 334 -7.05 -44.36 2.67
CA ILE A 334 -7.40 -42.95 2.86
C ILE A 334 -8.12 -42.39 1.64
N VAL A 335 -7.66 -42.71 0.42
CA VAL A 335 -8.22 -42.15 -0.81
C VAL A 335 -9.59 -42.76 -1.15
N VAL A 336 -9.76 -44.06 -0.95
CA VAL A 336 -10.98 -44.80 -1.32
C VAL A 336 -12.04 -44.80 -0.23
N ASN A 337 -11.65 -44.95 1.05
CA ASN A 337 -12.59 -45.03 2.17
C ASN A 337 -12.73 -43.71 2.93
N GLY A 338 -11.79 -42.77 2.80
CA GLY A 338 -11.83 -41.49 3.50
C GLY A 338 -11.63 -41.57 5.01
N VAL A 339 -11.16 -42.72 5.49
CA VAL A 339 -10.92 -43.02 6.91
C VAL A 339 -9.43 -43.30 7.10
N GLY A 340 -8.84 -42.70 8.12
CA GLY A 340 -7.43 -42.85 8.46
C GLY A 340 -7.15 -44.20 9.11
N PRO A 341 -5.87 -44.52 9.36
CA PRO A 341 -5.48 -45.75 10.06
C PRO A 341 -6.14 -45.88 11.44
N ASP A 342 -6.45 -44.75 12.08
CA ASP A 342 -7.02 -44.66 13.43
C ASP A 342 -8.57 -44.72 13.45
N GLY A 343 -9.21 -45.00 12.32
CA GLY A 343 -10.68 -45.11 12.23
C GLY A 343 -11.44 -43.76 12.18
N ARG A 344 -10.72 -42.63 12.24
CA ARG A 344 -11.28 -41.28 12.16
C ARG A 344 -11.39 -40.78 10.72
N SER A 345 -12.28 -39.81 10.51
CA SER A 345 -12.37 -39.09 9.23
C SER A 345 -11.07 -38.32 8.93
N VAL A 346 -10.59 -38.42 7.69
CA VAL A 346 -9.31 -37.85 7.25
C VAL A 346 -9.49 -36.39 6.85
N LYS A 347 -8.59 -35.50 7.31
CA LYS A 347 -8.57 -34.09 6.89
C LYS A 347 -8.26 -33.98 5.40
N TRP A 348 -8.75 -32.94 4.74
CA TRP A 348 -8.52 -32.77 3.30
C TRP A 348 -7.02 -32.72 2.92
N SER A 349 -6.16 -32.19 3.82
CA SER A 349 -4.71 -32.08 3.62
C SER A 349 -4.01 -33.45 3.61
N GLU A 350 -4.43 -34.35 4.50
CA GLU A 350 -3.94 -35.74 4.59
C GLU A 350 -4.34 -36.54 3.34
N PHE A 351 -5.55 -36.33 2.83
CA PHE A 351 -6.00 -36.94 1.58
C PHE A 351 -5.21 -36.43 0.36
N THR A 352 -4.89 -35.14 0.31
CA THR A 352 -4.03 -34.58 -0.75
C THR A 352 -2.64 -35.21 -0.70
N ALA A 353 -2.04 -35.31 0.49
CA ALA A 353 -0.73 -35.94 0.66
C ALA A 353 -0.73 -37.40 0.20
N ALA A 354 -1.78 -38.17 0.54
CA ALA A 354 -1.96 -39.53 0.06
C ALA A 354 -2.10 -39.61 -1.47
N SER A 355 -2.85 -38.69 -2.08
CA SER A 355 -3.02 -38.62 -3.53
C SER A 355 -1.72 -38.26 -4.26
N HIS A 356 -0.92 -37.35 -3.71
CA HIS A 356 0.40 -36.99 -4.24
C HIS A 356 1.39 -38.16 -4.15
N GLN A 357 1.36 -38.93 -3.06
CA GLN A 357 2.14 -40.16 -2.93
C GLN A 357 1.74 -41.20 -4.00
N MET A 358 0.44 -41.39 -4.26
CA MET A 358 -0.05 -42.27 -5.34
C MET A 358 0.38 -41.78 -6.73
N MET A 359 0.30 -40.47 -6.99
CA MET A 359 0.77 -39.87 -8.24
C MET A 359 2.26 -40.13 -8.47
N THR A 360 3.08 -39.90 -7.43
CA THR A 360 4.54 -40.14 -7.49
C THR A 360 4.86 -41.62 -7.74
N ALA A 361 4.10 -42.54 -7.14
CA ALA A 361 4.24 -43.97 -7.38
C ALA A 361 3.88 -44.37 -8.83
N LEU A 362 2.84 -43.76 -9.40
CA LEU A 362 2.37 -44.00 -10.76
C LEU A 362 3.30 -43.45 -11.86
N ASP A 363 4.06 -42.38 -11.58
CA ASP A 363 4.97 -41.72 -12.52
C ASP A 363 6.42 -42.27 -12.48
N SER A 364 6.70 -43.28 -11.64
CA SER A 364 8.03 -43.90 -11.45
C SER A 364 8.64 -44.60 -12.68
N GLY A 365 7.88 -44.78 -13.76
CA GLY A 365 8.27 -45.54 -14.96
C GLY A 365 8.79 -44.75 -16.17
N THR A 366 8.80 -43.42 -16.13
CA THR A 366 9.26 -42.57 -17.25
C THR A 366 10.61 -41.92 -16.93
N GLU A 367 11.65 -42.23 -17.70
CA GLU A 367 13.05 -41.75 -17.55
C GLU A 367 13.26 -40.23 -17.64
N SER A 368 12.21 -39.41 -17.70
CA SER A 368 12.30 -37.95 -17.67
C SER A 368 11.94 -37.42 -16.29
N ARG A 369 12.92 -37.40 -15.37
CA ARG A 369 12.86 -36.61 -14.13
C ARG A 369 12.91 -35.11 -14.46
N HIS A 370 11.83 -34.56 -14.99
CA HIS A 370 11.56 -33.15 -14.84
C HIS A 370 10.67 -33.06 -13.61
N HIS A 371 11.14 -32.43 -12.53
CA HIS A 371 10.23 -31.96 -11.49
C HIS A 371 9.14 -31.17 -12.23
N ALA A 372 7.92 -31.70 -12.28
CA ALA A 372 6.85 -31.05 -12.99
C ALA A 372 6.73 -29.66 -12.37
N ALA A 373 7.08 -28.62 -13.13
CA ALA A 373 6.95 -27.25 -12.67
C ALA A 373 5.49 -27.09 -12.22
N SER A 374 5.29 -26.63 -10.99
CA SER A 374 3.95 -26.36 -10.45
C SER A 374 3.20 -25.52 -11.48
N THR A 375 1.94 -25.86 -11.74
CA THR A 375 1.13 -25.13 -12.72
C THR A 375 1.07 -23.65 -12.29
N ASP A 376 1.42 -22.74 -13.20
CA ASP A 376 1.42 -21.31 -12.90
C ASP A 376 -0.02 -20.80 -12.76
N LEU A 377 -0.41 -20.53 -11.51
CA LEU A 377 -1.73 -20.01 -11.13
C LEU A 377 -1.74 -18.48 -10.99
N SER A 378 -0.66 -17.78 -11.37
CA SER A 378 -0.53 -16.34 -11.17
C SER A 378 -1.69 -15.52 -11.76
N ARG A 379 -2.12 -15.88 -12.99
CA ARG A 379 -3.25 -15.24 -13.66
C ARG A 379 -4.58 -15.44 -12.94
N LEU A 380 -4.79 -16.62 -12.33
CA LEU A 380 -5.99 -16.89 -11.54
C LEU A 380 -6.06 -15.94 -10.33
N TRP A 381 -4.94 -15.76 -9.62
CA TRP A 381 -4.91 -14.94 -8.41
C TRP A 381 -4.92 -13.44 -8.69
N SER A 382 -4.28 -13.01 -9.78
CA SER A 382 -4.41 -11.64 -10.27
C SER A 382 -5.87 -11.32 -10.62
N ASP A 383 -6.57 -12.22 -11.33
CA ASP A 383 -7.99 -12.05 -11.67
C ASP A 383 -8.92 -12.20 -10.46
N TYR A 384 -8.59 -13.05 -9.48
CA TYR A 384 -9.33 -13.19 -8.23
C TYR A 384 -9.31 -11.88 -7.44
N SER A 385 -8.12 -11.30 -7.29
CA SER A 385 -7.91 -10.00 -6.65
C SER A 385 -8.63 -8.89 -7.41
N ALA A 386 -8.48 -8.88 -8.75
CA ALA A 386 -9.18 -7.93 -9.61
C ALA A 386 -10.70 -8.00 -9.43
N GLY A 387 -11.31 -9.19 -9.42
CA GLY A 387 -12.74 -9.38 -9.20
C GLY A 387 -13.21 -8.87 -7.84
N ALA A 388 -12.45 -9.12 -6.76
CA ALA A 388 -12.75 -8.58 -5.43
C ALA A 388 -12.71 -7.05 -5.41
N LEU A 389 -11.67 -6.43 -5.98
CA LEU A 389 -11.56 -4.97 -6.05
C LEU A 389 -12.65 -4.36 -6.95
N THR A 390 -13.03 -5.02 -8.05
CA THR A 390 -14.14 -4.59 -8.92
C THR A 390 -15.47 -4.56 -8.17
N LEU A 391 -15.73 -5.53 -7.29
CA LEU A 391 -16.91 -5.51 -6.43
C LEU A 391 -16.89 -4.35 -5.41
N ALA A 392 -15.71 -3.86 -5.04
CA ALA A 392 -15.51 -2.81 -4.05
C ALA A 392 -15.60 -1.39 -4.65
N ASP A 393 -15.07 -1.17 -5.85
CA ASP A 393 -14.92 0.17 -6.44
C ASP A 393 -15.36 0.31 -7.91
N ALA A 394 -16.02 -0.72 -8.46
CA ALA A 394 -16.52 -0.78 -9.83
C ALA A 394 -15.47 -0.57 -10.94
N GLY A 395 -14.18 -0.67 -10.62
CA GLY A 395 -13.08 -0.58 -11.57
C GLY A 395 -13.00 -1.80 -12.47
N GLU A 396 -13.00 -1.61 -13.79
CA GLU A 396 -12.84 -2.71 -14.75
C GLU A 396 -11.36 -3.05 -14.95
N ARG A 397 -10.91 -4.13 -14.32
CA ARG A 397 -9.49 -4.55 -14.30
C ARG A 397 -9.18 -5.75 -15.18
N SER A 398 -10.16 -6.61 -15.41
CA SER A 398 -9.96 -7.89 -16.09
C SER A 398 -11.12 -8.22 -17.03
N GLN A 399 -10.77 -8.60 -18.26
CA GLN A 399 -11.77 -9.00 -19.25
C GLN A 399 -12.54 -10.24 -18.77
N GLY A 400 -13.86 -10.20 -18.88
CA GLY A 400 -14.76 -11.25 -18.40
C GLY A 400 -15.14 -11.14 -16.92
N LEU A 401 -14.62 -10.14 -16.20
CA LEU A 401 -15.00 -9.80 -14.82
C LEU A 401 -15.53 -8.34 -14.75
N PRO A 402 -16.65 -8.04 -15.41
CA PRO A 402 -17.16 -6.68 -15.49
C PRO A 402 -17.72 -6.20 -14.14
N PRO A 403 -17.76 -4.87 -13.90
CA PRO A 403 -18.49 -4.31 -12.77
C PRO A 403 -19.96 -4.72 -12.75
N VAL A 404 -20.51 -4.89 -11.56
CA VAL A 404 -21.94 -5.19 -11.38
C VAL A 404 -22.77 -4.03 -11.91
N GLN A 405 -23.86 -4.34 -12.61
CA GLN A 405 -24.77 -3.35 -13.18
C GLN A 405 -26.14 -3.45 -12.50
N VAL A 406 -26.69 -2.31 -12.07
CA VAL A 406 -28.06 -2.15 -11.57
C VAL A 406 -28.76 -1.15 -12.48
N GLY A 407 -29.55 -1.66 -13.42
CA GLY A 407 -30.11 -0.84 -14.49
C GLY A 407 -29.02 -0.33 -15.44
N ALA A 408 -28.86 0.99 -15.52
CA ALA A 408 -27.80 1.65 -16.31
C ALA A 408 -26.59 2.07 -15.45
N ASN A 409 -26.65 1.87 -14.13
CA ASN A 409 -25.65 2.33 -13.19
C ASN A 409 -24.73 1.18 -12.78
N ARG A 410 -23.43 1.47 -12.65
CA ARG A 410 -22.50 0.56 -11.99
C ARG A 410 -22.86 0.43 -10.51
N ALA A 411 -22.56 -0.72 -9.92
CA ALA A 411 -22.83 -0.97 -8.52
C ALA A 411 -21.62 -1.55 -7.78
N VAL A 412 -21.52 -1.19 -6.50
CA VAL A 412 -20.49 -1.67 -5.56
C VAL A 412 -21.12 -2.31 -4.33
N ILE A 413 -20.39 -3.21 -3.68
CA ILE A 413 -20.80 -3.82 -2.43
C ILE A 413 -20.45 -2.89 -1.28
N ARG A 414 -21.44 -2.65 -0.41
CA ARG A 414 -21.34 -1.69 0.69
C ARG A 414 -20.34 -2.10 1.78
N ILE A 415 -20.30 -3.38 2.13
CA ILE A 415 -19.56 -3.89 3.29
C ILE A 415 -18.39 -4.72 2.77
N ALA A 416 -17.16 -4.36 3.14
CA ALA A 416 -15.94 -5.06 2.71
C ALA A 416 -15.95 -6.56 3.05
N GLY A 417 -16.44 -6.92 4.24
CA GLY A 417 -16.58 -8.31 4.67
C GLY A 417 -17.55 -9.16 3.84
N ASP A 418 -18.42 -8.51 3.05
CA ASP A 418 -19.30 -9.19 2.10
C ASP A 418 -18.63 -9.43 0.75
N ILE A 419 -17.42 -8.89 0.53
CA ILE A 419 -16.60 -9.19 -0.64
C ILE A 419 -15.63 -10.31 -0.24
N VAL A 420 -14.67 -10.00 0.63
CA VAL A 420 -13.75 -10.98 1.21
C VAL A 420 -13.71 -10.74 2.71
N PRO A 421 -14.15 -11.70 3.54
CA PRO A 421 -14.11 -11.55 5.00
C PRO A 421 -12.66 -11.47 5.51
N GLY A 422 -12.38 -10.47 6.34
CA GLY A 422 -11.11 -10.30 7.05
C GLY A 422 -11.13 -10.97 8.43
N LYS A 423 -10.09 -10.70 9.25
CA LYS A 423 -9.98 -11.30 10.59
C LYS A 423 -11.10 -10.90 11.55
N ALA A 424 -11.65 -9.70 11.43
CA ALA A 424 -12.77 -9.25 12.27
C ALA A 424 -14.03 -10.12 12.11
N GLN A 425 -14.14 -10.87 11.00
CA GLN A 425 -15.25 -11.78 10.73
C GLN A 425 -14.92 -13.26 10.98
N ARG A 426 -13.75 -13.58 11.55
CA ARG A 426 -13.41 -14.96 11.98
C ARG A 426 -14.39 -15.47 13.03
N PHE A 427 -14.62 -16.79 13.01
CA PHE A 427 -15.29 -17.44 14.13
C PHE A 427 -14.30 -17.65 15.27
N THR A 428 -14.55 -17.03 16.42
CA THR A 428 -13.71 -17.13 17.62
C THR A 428 -14.43 -17.76 18.81
N ASP A 429 -15.74 -18.01 18.71
CA ASP A 429 -16.57 -18.56 19.79
C ASP A 429 -16.42 -20.09 19.91
N VAL A 430 -15.17 -20.56 20.04
CA VAL A 430 -14.87 -21.97 20.32
C VAL A 430 -14.60 -22.16 21.82
N PRO A 431 -15.44 -22.90 22.56
CA PRO A 431 -15.18 -23.18 23.97
C PRO A 431 -13.85 -23.91 24.17
N GLY A 432 -13.11 -23.58 25.24
CA GLY A 432 -11.77 -24.14 25.50
C GLY A 432 -11.73 -25.68 25.55
N ILE A 433 -12.80 -26.32 26.03
CA ILE A 433 -12.92 -27.79 26.06
C ILE A 433 -13.05 -28.39 24.64
N ILE A 434 -13.78 -27.71 23.76
CA ILE A 434 -13.92 -28.11 22.35
C ILE A 434 -12.60 -27.85 21.61
N ALA A 435 -11.98 -26.68 21.83
CA ALA A 435 -10.68 -26.35 21.25
C ALA A 435 -9.59 -27.37 21.65
N ALA A 436 -9.56 -27.82 22.91
CA ALA A 436 -8.63 -28.85 23.38
C ALA A 436 -8.87 -30.22 22.71
N SER A 437 -10.13 -30.57 22.40
CA SER A 437 -10.48 -31.85 21.77
C SER A 437 -10.28 -31.88 20.25
N THR A 438 -10.50 -30.75 19.57
CA THR A 438 -10.46 -30.62 18.10
C THR A 438 -9.14 -30.03 17.58
N GLY A 439 -8.40 -29.32 18.43
CA GLY A 439 -7.22 -28.55 18.05
C GLY A 439 -7.52 -27.27 17.28
N VAL A 440 -8.79 -26.83 17.25
CA VAL A 440 -9.24 -25.63 16.52
C VAL A 440 -9.61 -24.53 17.52
N SER A 441 -8.93 -23.39 17.46
CA SER A 441 -9.22 -22.21 18.30
C SER A 441 -10.09 -21.16 17.61
N GLY A 442 -10.25 -21.27 16.28
CA GLY A 442 -11.13 -20.41 15.49
C GLY A 442 -11.06 -20.76 14.01
N LEU A 443 -11.91 -20.15 13.20
CA LEU A 443 -12.04 -20.43 11.77
C LEU A 443 -12.04 -19.16 10.93
N ASP A 444 -11.31 -19.19 9.82
CA ASP A 444 -11.40 -18.19 8.76
C ASP A 444 -12.71 -18.32 7.99
N ALA A 445 -13.37 -17.20 7.76
CA ALA A 445 -14.66 -17.16 7.08
C ALA A 445 -14.58 -17.56 5.60
N HIS A 446 -13.39 -17.53 4.98
CA HIS A 446 -13.17 -17.97 3.60
C HIS A 446 -12.66 -19.43 3.50
N ASP A 447 -12.28 -20.08 4.62
CA ASP A 447 -11.80 -21.47 4.61
C ASP A 447 -12.97 -22.47 4.73
N VAL A 448 -13.64 -22.71 3.61
CA VAL A 448 -14.81 -23.59 3.50
C VAL A 448 -14.52 -25.03 3.95
N LEU A 449 -13.34 -25.57 3.60
CA LEU A 449 -12.92 -26.92 3.97
C LEU A 449 -12.66 -27.03 5.47
N ALA A 450 -11.94 -26.09 6.11
CA ALA A 450 -11.75 -26.10 7.56
C ALA A 450 -13.09 -26.00 8.31
N ILE A 451 -14.03 -25.18 7.82
CA ILE A 451 -15.39 -25.09 8.37
C ILE A 451 -16.10 -26.45 8.25
N SER A 452 -16.01 -27.13 7.11
CA SER A 452 -16.63 -28.43 6.91
C SER A 452 -16.01 -29.54 7.77
N ASP A 453 -14.68 -29.55 7.91
CA ASP A 453 -13.94 -30.51 8.73
C ASP A 453 -14.26 -30.31 10.21
N PHE A 454 -14.28 -29.06 10.69
CA PHE A 454 -14.65 -28.74 12.06
C PHE A 454 -16.10 -29.14 12.36
N ARG A 455 -17.04 -28.90 11.44
CA ARG A 455 -18.42 -29.37 11.57
C ARG A 455 -18.51 -30.90 11.65
N ALA A 456 -17.73 -31.62 10.85
CA ALA A 456 -17.70 -33.08 10.91
C ALA A 456 -17.18 -33.58 12.27
N GLN A 457 -16.11 -32.98 12.79
CA GLN A 457 -15.58 -33.28 14.12
C GLN A 457 -16.57 -32.98 15.25
N LEU A 458 -17.27 -31.84 15.18
CA LEU A 458 -18.29 -31.50 16.17
C LEU A 458 -19.44 -32.52 16.19
N ARG A 459 -19.88 -33.00 15.01
CA ARG A 459 -20.92 -34.05 14.91
C ARG A 459 -20.49 -35.40 15.48
N GLU A 460 -19.19 -35.71 15.43
CA GLU A 460 -18.63 -36.88 16.11
C GLU A 460 -18.67 -36.68 17.63
N LEU A 461 -18.28 -35.49 18.12
CA LEU A 461 -18.32 -35.12 19.54
C LEU A 461 -19.74 -35.00 20.11
N GLU A 462 -20.76 -34.76 19.29
CA GLU A 462 -22.16 -34.80 19.71
C GLU A 462 -22.59 -36.17 20.26
N GLN A 463 -21.88 -37.25 19.89
CA GLN A 463 -22.12 -38.60 20.36
C GLN A 463 -21.43 -38.90 21.71
N ASP A 464 -20.59 -37.99 22.19
CA ASP A 464 -19.90 -38.08 23.48
C ASP A 464 -20.84 -37.68 24.64
N GLN A 465 -20.82 -38.46 25.73
CA GLN A 465 -21.65 -38.21 26.91
C GLN A 465 -21.26 -36.94 27.68
N VAL A 466 -20.01 -36.51 27.61
CA VAL A 466 -19.50 -35.34 28.36
C VAL A 466 -19.48 -34.09 27.50
N LEU A 467 -19.09 -34.21 26.23
CA LEU A 467 -18.90 -33.07 25.33
C LEU A 467 -20.11 -32.75 24.45
N GLY A 468 -21.10 -33.64 24.36
CA GLY A 468 -22.16 -33.54 23.36
C GLY A 468 -23.04 -32.28 23.44
N LEU A 469 -23.30 -31.74 24.63
CA LEU A 469 -24.08 -30.50 24.78
C LEU A 469 -23.34 -29.27 24.27
N GLU A 470 -22.05 -29.13 24.62
CA GLU A 470 -21.21 -28.02 24.17
C GLU A 470 -20.88 -28.13 22.68
N ALA A 471 -20.67 -29.35 22.17
CA ALA A 471 -20.53 -29.59 20.74
C ALA A 471 -21.76 -29.11 19.96
N ARG A 472 -22.97 -29.47 20.40
CA ARG A 472 -24.22 -29.03 19.75
C ARG A 472 -24.44 -27.52 19.78
N ARG A 473 -24.11 -26.86 20.90
CA ARG A 473 -24.14 -25.38 21.00
C ARG A 473 -23.17 -24.74 20.01
N THR A 474 -21.96 -25.28 19.93
CA THR A 474 -20.92 -24.80 19.01
C THR A 474 -21.35 -25.00 17.55
N VAL A 475 -21.98 -26.11 17.19
CA VAL A 475 -22.57 -26.32 15.84
C VAL A 475 -23.60 -25.23 15.54
N GLY A 476 -24.52 -24.95 16.47
CA GLY A 476 -25.51 -23.88 16.29
C GLY A 476 -24.89 -22.50 16.09
N ALA A 477 -23.82 -22.17 16.82
CA ALA A 477 -23.07 -20.92 16.66
C ALA A 477 -22.36 -20.84 15.30
N VAL A 478 -21.69 -21.92 14.88
CA VAL A 478 -21.05 -22.01 13.56
C VAL A 478 -22.08 -21.92 12.43
N ASP A 479 -23.28 -22.48 12.61
CA ASP A 479 -24.37 -22.39 11.63
C ASP A 479 -24.92 -20.98 11.50
N ALA A 480 -25.13 -20.28 12.63
CA ALA A 480 -25.57 -18.88 12.63
C ALA A 480 -24.53 -17.96 11.98
N TRP A 481 -23.26 -18.06 12.38
CA TRP A 481 -22.15 -17.34 11.75
C TRP A 481 -22.01 -17.69 10.26
N GLY A 482 -22.17 -18.98 9.93
CA GLY A 482 -22.14 -19.51 8.58
C GLY A 482 -23.15 -18.87 7.62
N GLN A 483 -24.32 -18.45 8.10
CA GLN A 483 -25.30 -17.75 7.26
C GLN A 483 -24.82 -16.34 6.85
N THR A 484 -24.05 -15.68 7.70
CA THR A 484 -23.53 -14.33 7.43
C THR A 484 -22.41 -14.37 6.40
N ILE A 485 -21.49 -15.33 6.49
CA ILE A 485 -20.29 -15.39 5.63
C ILE A 485 -20.57 -15.95 4.23
N ARG A 486 -21.66 -16.73 4.06
CA ARG A 486 -22.05 -17.37 2.79
C ARG A 486 -22.34 -16.41 1.66
N ARG A 487 -22.67 -15.15 1.98
CA ARG A 487 -22.92 -14.10 0.99
C ARG A 487 -21.65 -13.54 0.35
N SER A 488 -20.47 -13.88 0.89
CA SER A 488 -19.21 -13.29 0.44
C SER A 488 -18.66 -13.92 -0.82
N TYR A 489 -17.98 -13.11 -1.64
CA TYR A 489 -17.28 -13.57 -2.85
C TYR A 489 -16.14 -14.54 -2.52
N GLY A 490 -15.38 -14.27 -1.46
CA GLY A 490 -14.34 -15.18 -0.97
C GLY A 490 -14.91 -16.57 -0.63
N PHE A 491 -16.00 -16.63 0.15
CA PHE A 491 -16.65 -17.90 0.48
C PHE A 491 -17.23 -18.59 -0.77
N ALA A 492 -17.90 -17.85 -1.66
CA ALA A 492 -18.50 -18.41 -2.86
C ALA A 492 -17.45 -19.04 -3.79
N PHE A 493 -16.30 -18.39 -3.97
CA PHE A 493 -15.20 -18.96 -4.77
C PHE A 493 -14.52 -20.15 -4.07
N GLY A 494 -14.30 -20.06 -2.75
CA GLY A 494 -13.80 -21.18 -1.95
C GLY A 494 -14.71 -22.42 -2.03
N GLN A 495 -16.03 -22.21 -2.08
CA GLN A 495 -17.01 -23.27 -2.26
C GLN A 495 -16.91 -23.93 -3.65
N LEU A 496 -16.71 -23.15 -4.72
CA LEU A 496 -16.49 -23.70 -6.07
C LEU A 496 -15.22 -24.55 -6.15
N LEU A 497 -14.12 -24.11 -5.51
CA LEU A 497 -12.88 -24.89 -5.40
C LEU A 497 -13.09 -26.19 -4.61
N ALA A 498 -13.77 -26.11 -3.46
CA ALA A 498 -14.07 -27.26 -2.61
C ALA A 498 -14.97 -28.28 -3.34
N GLU A 499 -15.99 -27.82 -4.08
CA GLU A 499 -16.86 -28.66 -4.89
C GLU A 499 -16.09 -29.32 -6.04
N GLY A 500 -15.23 -28.56 -6.73
CA GLY A 500 -14.31 -29.10 -7.73
C GLY A 500 -13.44 -30.22 -7.16
N MET A 501 -12.83 -30.00 -5.99
CA MET A 501 -11.98 -30.99 -5.32
C MET A 501 -12.76 -32.24 -4.92
N HIS A 502 -13.98 -32.07 -4.39
CA HIS A 502 -14.85 -33.19 -4.02
C HIS A 502 -15.28 -34.00 -5.25
N SER A 503 -15.65 -33.32 -6.35
CA SER A 503 -15.98 -33.97 -7.63
C SER A 503 -14.80 -34.77 -8.17
N THR A 504 -13.60 -34.20 -8.22
CA THR A 504 -12.41 -34.91 -8.71
C THR A 504 -12.03 -36.07 -7.80
N ARG A 505 -12.17 -35.91 -6.48
CA ARG A 505 -11.98 -37.01 -5.51
C ARG A 505 -12.92 -38.19 -5.78
N SER A 506 -14.21 -37.93 -5.98
CA SER A 506 -15.19 -38.98 -6.29
C SER A 506 -14.93 -39.63 -7.65
N GLU A 507 -14.40 -38.88 -8.62
CA GLU A 507 -13.97 -39.42 -9.90
C GLU A 507 -12.76 -40.36 -9.75
N VAL A 508 -11.74 -39.97 -8.97
CA VAL A 508 -10.56 -40.81 -8.68
C VAL A 508 -10.99 -42.12 -8.01
N SER A 509 -11.87 -42.07 -7.01
CA SER A 509 -12.36 -43.28 -6.35
C SER A 509 -13.16 -44.18 -7.30
N ALA A 510 -13.99 -43.60 -8.18
CA ALA A 510 -14.73 -44.34 -9.20
C ALA A 510 -13.79 -44.99 -10.24
N LEU A 511 -12.75 -44.30 -10.71
CA LEU A 511 -11.76 -44.83 -11.65
C LEU A 511 -10.93 -45.95 -11.03
N LEU A 512 -10.49 -45.79 -9.77
CA LEU A 512 -9.80 -46.86 -9.03
C LEU A 512 -10.71 -48.09 -8.86
N GLY A 513 -11.99 -47.88 -8.56
CA GLY A 513 -12.99 -48.96 -8.51
C GLY A 513 -13.12 -49.71 -9.84
N LYS A 514 -13.18 -48.99 -10.97
CA LYS A 514 -13.20 -49.58 -12.32
C LYS A 514 -11.94 -50.37 -12.61
N LEU A 515 -10.75 -49.83 -12.33
CA LEU A 515 -9.47 -50.53 -12.57
C LEU A 515 -9.38 -51.85 -11.79
N ARG A 516 -9.90 -51.88 -10.55
CA ARG A 516 -9.97 -53.12 -9.75
C ARG A 516 -10.97 -54.14 -10.31
N ALA A 517 -12.08 -53.68 -10.89
CA ALA A 517 -13.03 -54.59 -11.54
C ALA A 517 -12.43 -55.24 -12.80
N HIS A 518 -11.53 -54.56 -13.50
CA HIS A 518 -10.83 -55.10 -14.68
C HIS A 518 -9.74 -56.11 -14.33
N SER A 519 -9.05 -55.98 -13.19
CA SER A 519 -8.04 -56.96 -12.76
C SER A 519 -8.64 -58.29 -12.29
N GLY A 520 -9.91 -58.32 -11.90
CA GLY A 520 -10.65 -59.56 -11.59
C GLY A 520 -11.04 -60.41 -12.80
N PHE A 521 -10.79 -59.95 -14.04
CA PHE A 521 -11.23 -60.63 -15.27
C PHE A 521 -10.27 -61.71 -15.80
N GLU A 522 -9.05 -61.84 -15.24
CA GLU A 522 -8.06 -62.85 -15.67
C GLU A 522 -8.49 -64.31 -15.40
N ASP A 523 -9.39 -64.54 -14.45
CA ASP A 523 -9.78 -65.89 -13.99
C ASP A 523 -10.80 -66.60 -14.90
N GLN A 524 -11.38 -65.92 -15.90
CA GLN A 524 -12.35 -66.53 -16.84
C GLN A 524 -11.72 -67.22 -18.06
N SER A 525 -10.39 -67.16 -18.21
CA SER A 525 -9.69 -67.79 -19.34
C SER A 525 -9.77 -69.33 -19.33
N GLU A 526 -9.99 -69.96 -18.17
CA GLU A 526 -10.14 -71.41 -18.03
C GLU A 526 -11.51 -71.93 -18.55
N GLY A 527 -12.58 -71.14 -18.44
CA GLY A 527 -13.91 -71.51 -18.93
C GLY A 527 -13.99 -71.57 -20.47
N ILE A 528 -13.13 -70.82 -21.16
CA ILE A 528 -13.03 -70.78 -22.62
C ILE A 528 -12.26 -72.00 -23.15
N ARG A 529 -11.24 -72.45 -22.41
CA ARG A 529 -10.41 -73.63 -22.72
C ARG A 529 -11.21 -74.93 -22.77
N ASN A 530 -12.24 -75.06 -21.93
CA ASN A 530 -13.11 -76.24 -21.90
C ASN A 530 -14.16 -76.28 -23.02
N ARG A 531 -14.60 -75.13 -23.55
CA ARG A 531 -15.58 -75.08 -24.66
C ARG A 531 -14.94 -75.29 -26.03
N GLN A 532 -13.70 -74.85 -26.25
CA GLN A 532 -12.97 -75.13 -27.50
C GLN A 532 -12.67 -76.63 -27.71
N ARG A 533 -12.48 -77.41 -26.64
CA ARG A 533 -12.32 -78.87 -26.73
C ARG A 533 -13.59 -79.59 -27.23
N GLY A 534 -14.77 -79.00 -27.04
CA GLY A 534 -16.04 -79.55 -27.55
C GLY A 534 -16.17 -79.40 -29.07
N LEU A 535 -15.79 -78.25 -29.62
CA LEU A 535 -15.90 -77.95 -31.07
C LEU A 535 -14.91 -78.77 -31.92
N ALA A 536 -13.68 -78.98 -31.43
CA ALA A 536 -12.69 -79.81 -32.12
C ALA A 536 -13.12 -81.29 -32.21
N ARG A 537 -13.81 -81.82 -31.18
CA ARG A 537 -14.37 -83.19 -31.20
C ARG A 537 -15.48 -83.34 -32.23
N TRP A 538 -16.39 -82.37 -32.35
CA TRP A 538 -17.47 -82.42 -33.34
C TRP A 538 -16.95 -82.41 -34.79
N ALA A 539 -15.89 -81.64 -35.08
CA ALA A 539 -15.25 -81.65 -36.40
C ALA A 539 -14.57 -83.01 -36.73
N GLN A 540 -13.95 -83.65 -35.74
CA GLN A 540 -13.40 -85.00 -35.89
C GLN A 540 -14.49 -86.04 -36.13
N ILE A 541 -15.61 -85.97 -35.40
CA ILE A 541 -16.76 -86.87 -35.58
C ILE A 541 -17.36 -86.75 -36.99
N ILE A 542 -17.58 -85.53 -37.48
CA ILE A 542 -18.16 -85.29 -38.82
C ILE A 542 -17.22 -85.79 -39.93
N THR A 543 -15.91 -85.62 -39.76
CA THR A 543 -14.90 -86.08 -40.74
C THR A 543 -14.77 -87.59 -40.73
N LEU A 544 -14.74 -88.22 -39.55
CA LEU A 544 -14.68 -89.67 -39.41
C LEU A 544 -15.95 -90.33 -39.99
N LEU A 545 -17.12 -89.73 -39.77
CA LEU A 545 -18.38 -90.19 -40.35
C LEU A 545 -18.37 -90.12 -41.90
N ALA A 546 -17.86 -89.03 -42.47
CA ALA A 546 -17.77 -88.88 -43.93
C ALA A 546 -16.82 -89.91 -44.55
N VAL A 547 -15.65 -90.14 -43.95
CA VAL A 547 -14.70 -91.17 -44.39
C VAL A 547 -15.31 -92.57 -44.30
N LEU A 548 -16.09 -92.84 -43.26
CA LEU A 548 -16.77 -94.12 -43.07
C LEU A 548 -17.86 -94.35 -44.13
N ILE A 549 -18.64 -93.33 -44.47
CA ILE A 549 -19.65 -93.38 -45.54
C ILE A 549 -18.99 -93.63 -46.90
N ILE A 550 -17.88 -92.93 -47.21
CA ILE A 550 -17.14 -93.10 -48.46
C ILE A 550 -16.50 -94.49 -48.53
N GLY A 551 -15.91 -94.97 -47.43
CA GLY A 551 -15.31 -96.31 -47.34
C GLY A 551 -16.35 -97.42 -47.48
N ALA A 552 -17.51 -97.28 -46.86
CA ALA A 552 -18.62 -98.23 -46.99
C ALA A 552 -19.17 -98.28 -48.43
N ALA A 553 -19.36 -97.13 -49.07
CA ALA A 553 -19.78 -97.05 -50.47
C ALA A 553 -18.76 -97.68 -51.43
N GLY A 554 -17.46 -97.42 -51.21
CA GLY A 554 -16.38 -98.06 -51.97
C GLY A 554 -16.36 -99.59 -51.80
N TYR A 555 -16.51 -100.08 -50.57
CA TYR A 555 -16.56 -101.51 -50.29
C TYR A 555 -17.77 -102.20 -50.92
N LEU A 556 -18.95 -101.57 -50.90
CA LEU A 556 -20.17 -102.07 -51.54
C LEU A 556 -20.05 -102.13 -53.06
N THR A 557 -19.29 -101.22 -53.67
CA THR A 557 -19.01 -101.20 -55.11
C THR A 557 -18.02 -102.31 -55.48
N TYR A 558 -16.99 -102.54 -54.66
CA TYR A 558 -16.03 -103.64 -54.85
C TYR A 558 -16.68 -105.03 -54.79
N ARG A 559 -17.77 -105.19 -54.04
CA ARG A 559 -18.55 -106.43 -53.94
C ARG A 559 -19.54 -106.63 -55.10
N ASP A 560 -19.54 -105.76 -56.12
CA ASP A 560 -20.50 -105.72 -57.25
C ASP A 560 -21.98 -105.62 -56.84
N ILE A 561 -22.26 -105.24 -55.59
CA ILE A 561 -23.63 -105.03 -55.09
C ILE A 561 -24.17 -103.68 -55.60
N MET A 562 -23.29 -102.76 -55.99
CA MET A 562 -23.63 -101.38 -56.32
C MET A 562 -23.02 -100.92 -57.65
N VAL A 563 -23.82 -100.33 -58.53
CA VAL A 563 -23.34 -99.79 -59.82
C VAL A 563 -22.46 -98.56 -59.59
N TRP A 564 -21.30 -98.50 -60.26
CA TRP A 564 -20.26 -97.48 -60.04
C TRP A 564 -20.75 -96.02 -60.06
N TRP A 565 -21.78 -95.70 -60.87
CA TRP A 565 -22.33 -94.34 -60.93
C TRP A 565 -23.03 -93.93 -59.63
N HIS A 566 -23.70 -94.86 -58.93
CA HIS A 566 -24.33 -94.56 -57.64
C HIS A 566 -23.28 -94.33 -56.55
N CYS A 567 -22.15 -95.02 -56.61
CA CYS A 567 -21.01 -94.76 -55.73
C CYS A 567 -20.45 -93.35 -55.98
N ALA A 568 -20.28 -92.95 -57.24
CA ALA A 568 -19.84 -91.60 -57.59
C ALA A 568 -20.76 -90.51 -57.03
N VAL A 569 -22.09 -90.69 -57.11
CA VAL A 569 -23.05 -89.75 -56.52
C VAL A 569 -22.96 -89.70 -55.01
N ILE A 570 -22.91 -90.85 -54.33
CA ILE A 570 -22.82 -90.89 -52.85
C ILE A 570 -21.53 -90.22 -52.36
N VAL A 571 -20.41 -90.43 -53.04
CA VAL A 571 -19.13 -89.78 -52.72
C VAL A 571 -19.24 -88.26 -52.89
N VAL A 572 -19.82 -87.79 -54.00
CA VAL A 572 -19.99 -86.34 -54.26
C VAL A 572 -20.92 -85.69 -53.23
N VAL A 573 -22.05 -86.33 -52.91
CA VAL A 573 -23.01 -85.81 -51.91
C VAL A 573 -22.41 -85.83 -50.51
N ALA A 574 -21.68 -86.90 -50.13
CA ALA A 574 -21.01 -86.97 -48.83
C ALA A 574 -19.95 -85.88 -48.67
N ILE A 575 -19.17 -85.61 -49.72
CA ILE A 575 -18.20 -84.51 -49.75
C ILE A 575 -18.90 -83.16 -49.64
N ALA A 576 -20.00 -82.94 -50.37
CA ALA A 576 -20.77 -81.70 -50.32
C ALA A 576 -21.38 -81.44 -48.94
N VAL A 577 -22.00 -82.45 -48.31
CA VAL A 577 -22.59 -82.34 -46.96
C VAL A 577 -21.52 -82.13 -45.90
N TRP A 578 -20.39 -82.84 -46.00
CA TRP A 578 -19.22 -82.63 -45.14
C TRP A 578 -18.70 -81.19 -45.25
N PHE A 579 -18.59 -80.68 -46.49
CA PHE A 579 -18.14 -79.33 -46.78
C PHE A 579 -19.08 -78.26 -46.22
N VAL A 580 -20.39 -78.37 -46.46
CA VAL A 580 -21.41 -77.43 -45.93
C VAL A 580 -21.43 -77.46 -44.41
N SER A 581 -21.30 -78.63 -43.78
CA SER A 581 -21.28 -78.77 -42.33
C SER A 581 -20.04 -78.10 -41.70
N LEU A 582 -18.87 -78.28 -42.30
CA LEU A 582 -17.64 -77.58 -41.88
C LEU A 582 -17.73 -76.06 -42.11
N PHE A 583 -18.38 -75.62 -43.19
CA PHE A 583 -18.57 -74.20 -43.49
C PHE A 583 -19.51 -73.51 -42.47
N ILE A 584 -20.61 -74.16 -42.07
CA ILE A 584 -21.52 -73.66 -41.04
C ILE A 584 -20.82 -73.60 -39.67
N LEU A 585 -20.03 -74.62 -39.32
CA LEU A 585 -19.30 -74.67 -38.05
C LEU A 585 -18.18 -73.61 -38.01
N PHE A 586 -17.54 -73.33 -39.14
CA PHE A 586 -16.55 -72.27 -39.29
C PHE A 586 -17.16 -70.87 -39.21
N THR A 587 -18.28 -70.62 -39.89
CA THR A 587 -18.93 -69.29 -39.87
C THR A 587 -19.46 -68.92 -38.49
N ARG A 588 -20.03 -69.86 -37.73
CA ARG A 588 -20.37 -69.65 -36.31
C ARG A 588 -19.14 -69.40 -35.44
N SER A 589 -18.07 -70.17 -35.62
CA SER A 589 -16.82 -70.03 -34.85
C SER A 589 -16.09 -68.70 -35.12
N GLN A 590 -16.08 -68.22 -36.36
CA GLN A 590 -15.45 -66.94 -36.72
C GLN A 590 -16.22 -65.73 -36.18
N GLN A 591 -17.56 -65.77 -36.16
CA GLN A 591 -18.36 -64.68 -35.57
C GLN A 591 -18.07 -64.51 -34.07
N GLU A 592 -17.92 -65.62 -33.34
CA GLU A 592 -17.54 -65.58 -31.92
C GLU A 592 -16.11 -65.09 -31.72
N LEU A 593 -15.17 -65.46 -32.61
CA LEU A 593 -13.77 -65.01 -32.54
C LEU A 593 -13.61 -63.50 -32.78
N PHE A 594 -14.33 -62.93 -33.76
CA PHE A 594 -14.32 -61.49 -34.01
C PHE A 594 -14.99 -60.72 -32.88
N GLN A 595 -16.07 -61.26 -32.30
CA GLN A 595 -16.66 -60.69 -31.09
C GLN A 595 -15.69 -60.73 -29.92
N LEU A 596 -14.91 -61.80 -29.77
CA LEU A 596 -13.88 -61.92 -28.72
C LEU A 596 -12.74 -60.93 -28.92
N ILE A 597 -12.19 -60.82 -30.14
CA ILE A 597 -11.10 -59.88 -30.47
C ILE A 597 -11.56 -58.43 -30.30
N ASN A 598 -12.80 -58.12 -30.70
CA ASN A 598 -13.35 -56.78 -30.51
C ASN A 598 -13.65 -56.51 -29.03
N ARG A 599 -14.13 -57.48 -28.25
CA ARG A 599 -14.28 -57.35 -26.79
C ARG A 599 -12.93 -57.13 -26.10
N GLN A 600 -11.88 -57.86 -26.50
CA GLN A 600 -10.54 -57.69 -25.96
C GLN A 600 -9.91 -56.33 -26.33
N ARG A 601 -10.04 -55.90 -27.59
CA ARG A 601 -9.56 -54.57 -28.02
C ARG A 601 -10.31 -53.44 -27.32
N ARG A 602 -11.61 -53.62 -27.06
CA ARG A 602 -12.42 -52.66 -26.28
C ARG A 602 -11.96 -52.59 -24.83
N ALA A 603 -11.84 -53.74 -24.16
CA ALA A 603 -11.39 -53.80 -22.77
C ALA A 603 -9.98 -53.20 -22.61
N ALA A 604 -9.07 -53.43 -23.57
CA ALA A 604 -7.75 -52.83 -23.56
C ALA A 604 -7.79 -51.29 -23.75
N GLY A 605 -8.61 -50.80 -24.69
CA GLY A 605 -8.77 -49.35 -24.91
C GLY A 605 -9.51 -48.63 -23.78
N GLU A 606 -10.47 -49.29 -23.14
CA GLU A 606 -11.17 -48.79 -21.94
C GLU A 606 -10.19 -48.72 -20.75
N LEU A 607 -9.35 -49.74 -20.55
CA LEU A 607 -8.33 -49.73 -19.51
C LEU A 607 -7.30 -48.61 -19.71
N GLU A 608 -6.81 -48.43 -20.94
CA GLU A 608 -5.83 -47.37 -21.25
C GLU A 608 -6.44 -45.96 -21.07
N ALA A 609 -7.69 -45.76 -21.48
CA ALA A 609 -8.43 -44.52 -21.27
C ALA A 609 -8.67 -44.25 -19.77
N ASP A 610 -9.08 -45.26 -18.99
CA ASP A 610 -9.30 -45.14 -17.55
C ASP A 610 -7.99 -44.82 -16.80
N GLN A 611 -6.85 -45.41 -17.20
CA GLN A 611 -5.52 -45.08 -16.65
C GLN A 611 -5.09 -43.65 -16.98
N ALA A 612 -5.27 -43.21 -18.22
CA ALA A 612 -4.96 -41.83 -18.62
C ALA A 612 -5.84 -40.81 -17.91
N ASN A 613 -7.13 -41.13 -17.75
CA ASN A 613 -8.09 -40.32 -17.00
C ASN A 613 -7.75 -40.28 -15.51
N LEU A 614 -7.30 -41.38 -14.90
CA LEU A 614 -6.85 -41.41 -13.50
C LEU A 614 -5.64 -40.50 -13.28
N ARG A 615 -4.62 -40.57 -14.15
CA ARG A 615 -3.46 -39.66 -14.07
C ARG A 615 -3.87 -38.20 -14.19
N THR A 616 -4.79 -37.91 -15.10
CA THR A 616 -5.31 -36.54 -15.30
C THR A 616 -6.10 -36.07 -14.07
N ALA A 617 -6.97 -36.92 -13.51
CA ALA A 617 -7.75 -36.60 -12.32
C ALA A 617 -6.88 -36.41 -11.07
N LEU A 618 -5.80 -37.20 -10.89
CA LEU A 618 -4.85 -37.00 -9.80
C LEU A 618 -4.08 -35.68 -9.93
N ARG A 619 -3.69 -35.27 -11.15
CA ARG A 619 -3.07 -33.96 -11.40
C ARG A 619 -4.04 -32.80 -11.19
N ASP A 620 -5.30 -32.96 -11.60
CA ASP A 620 -6.35 -31.97 -11.36
C ASP A 620 -6.58 -31.78 -9.85
N LEU A 621 -6.58 -32.88 -9.09
CA LEU A 621 -6.71 -32.85 -7.63
C LEU A 621 -5.53 -32.11 -6.96
N ASP A 622 -4.30 -32.36 -7.40
CA ASP A 622 -3.11 -31.65 -6.91
C ASP A 622 -3.18 -30.14 -7.23
N ARG A 623 -3.58 -29.78 -8.45
CA ARG A 623 -3.80 -28.38 -8.87
C ARG A 623 -4.90 -27.70 -8.07
N LEU A 624 -6.04 -28.36 -7.88
CA LEU A 624 -7.16 -27.82 -7.09
C LEU A 624 -6.77 -27.66 -5.61
N SER A 625 -5.98 -28.58 -5.07
CA SER A 625 -5.48 -28.48 -3.69
C SER A 625 -4.47 -27.34 -3.52
N ALA A 626 -3.53 -27.19 -4.46
CA ALA A 626 -2.61 -26.05 -4.48
C ALA A 626 -3.37 -24.72 -4.63
N ALA A 627 -4.36 -24.67 -5.52
CA ALA A 627 -5.21 -23.51 -5.71
C ALA A 627 -6.02 -23.18 -4.44
N TYR A 628 -6.54 -24.19 -3.74
CA TYR A 628 -7.26 -23.98 -2.49
C TYR A 628 -6.36 -23.39 -1.39
N ARG A 629 -5.13 -23.88 -1.25
CA ARG A 629 -4.16 -23.31 -0.30
C ARG A 629 -3.85 -21.84 -0.61
N GLN A 630 -3.62 -21.53 -1.89
CA GLN A 630 -3.39 -20.15 -2.32
C GLN A 630 -4.63 -19.27 -2.12
N HIS A 631 -5.85 -19.81 -2.31
CA HIS A 631 -7.10 -19.11 -2.05
C HIS A 631 -7.19 -18.63 -0.60
N VAL A 632 -6.84 -19.48 0.37
CA VAL A 632 -6.87 -19.11 1.79
C VAL A 632 -5.91 -17.94 2.07
N SER A 633 -4.64 -18.05 1.66
CA SER A 633 -3.65 -16.97 1.85
C SER A 633 -4.05 -15.66 1.14
N TRP A 634 -4.49 -15.73 -0.12
CA TRP A 634 -4.94 -14.56 -0.86
C TRP A 634 -6.19 -13.92 -0.26
N SER A 635 -7.12 -14.72 0.26
CA SER A 635 -8.33 -14.21 0.90
C SER A 635 -8.04 -13.59 2.26
N ALA A 636 -7.08 -14.12 3.02
CA ALA A 636 -6.60 -13.47 4.25
C ALA A 636 -6.00 -12.09 3.96
N ALA A 637 -5.13 -11.99 2.95
CA ALA A 637 -4.52 -10.73 2.54
C ALA A 637 -5.55 -9.72 2.00
N LEU A 638 -6.40 -10.14 1.05
CA LEU A 638 -7.43 -9.28 0.46
C LEU A 638 -8.50 -8.86 1.47
N GLY A 639 -8.94 -9.77 2.34
CA GLY A 639 -9.92 -9.44 3.38
C GLY A 639 -9.38 -8.43 4.40
N THR A 640 -8.07 -8.48 4.69
CA THR A 640 -7.41 -7.51 5.55
C THR A 640 -7.27 -6.16 4.85
N PHE A 641 -6.82 -6.14 3.60
CA PHE A 641 -6.75 -4.93 2.80
C PHE A 641 -8.13 -4.27 2.61
N LEU A 642 -9.16 -5.03 2.25
CA LEU A 642 -10.50 -4.47 2.01
C LEU A 642 -11.15 -3.93 3.29
N ALA A 643 -10.82 -4.49 4.46
CA ALA A 643 -11.31 -3.98 5.74
C ALA A 643 -10.75 -2.58 6.06
N GLU A 644 -9.49 -2.34 5.72
CA GLU A 644 -8.79 -1.06 5.97
C GLU A 644 -7.93 -0.67 4.76
N PRO A 645 -8.52 -0.30 3.61
CA PRO A 645 -7.78 -0.14 2.34
C PRO A 645 -6.79 1.02 2.34
N LEU A 646 -6.98 1.99 3.24
CA LEU A 646 -6.06 3.10 3.48
C LEU A 646 -5.21 2.90 4.75
N GLY A 647 -5.39 1.78 5.45
CA GLY A 647 -4.78 1.53 6.75
C GLY A 647 -5.47 2.26 7.91
N LYS A 648 -4.78 2.29 9.04
CA LYS A 648 -5.28 2.90 10.27
C LYS A 648 -5.23 4.42 10.18
N ALA A 649 -6.20 5.06 10.83
CA ALA A 649 -6.23 6.50 10.95
C ALA A 649 -4.86 7.02 11.47
N PRO A 650 -4.30 8.05 10.83
CA PRO A 650 -3.02 8.60 11.22
C PRO A 650 -3.10 9.04 12.69
N GLN A 651 -2.13 8.63 13.50
CA GLN A 651 -2.01 9.17 14.84
C GLN A 651 -1.77 10.67 14.75
N ARG A 652 -2.36 11.45 15.66
CA ARG A 652 -2.11 12.89 15.73
C ARG A 652 -0.64 13.15 16.03
N SER A 653 0.18 13.32 14.99
CA SER A 653 1.57 13.73 15.13
C SER A 653 1.59 15.14 15.72
N GLY A 654 2.34 15.28 16.81
CA GLY A 654 2.04 16.23 17.87
C GLY A 654 2.49 17.69 17.70
N SER A 655 2.15 18.42 18.77
CA SER A 655 2.56 19.77 19.16
C SER A 655 2.19 20.89 18.19
N THR A 656 1.05 21.52 18.44
CA THR A 656 0.80 22.90 18.01
C THR A 656 1.95 23.76 18.53
N ARG A 657 2.81 24.27 17.63
CA ARG A 657 3.87 25.23 17.98
C ARG A 657 3.22 26.53 18.42
N GLN A 658 2.82 26.60 19.68
CA GLN A 658 2.16 27.76 20.27
C GLN A 658 3.14 28.53 21.13
N VAL A 659 3.34 29.79 20.79
CA VAL A 659 4.04 30.77 21.63
C VAL A 659 2.95 31.64 22.25
N GLU A 660 2.70 31.48 23.55
CA GLU A 660 1.59 32.16 24.23
C GLU A 660 1.89 33.62 24.61
N TRP A 661 3.17 33.93 24.78
CA TRP A 661 3.65 35.22 25.26
C TRP A 661 4.99 35.58 24.62
N GLY A 662 5.29 36.88 24.57
CA GLY A 662 6.65 37.35 24.29
C GLY A 662 6.94 37.73 22.84
N LEU A 663 6.03 37.55 21.87
CA LEU A 663 6.28 38.05 20.50
C LEU A 663 5.98 39.57 20.38
N PRO A 664 6.75 40.33 19.58
CA PRO A 664 6.41 41.70 19.18
C PRO A 664 5.36 41.73 18.07
N ARG A 665 4.75 42.88 17.75
CA ARG A 665 3.74 43.00 16.68
C ARG A 665 4.28 42.61 15.30
N SER A 666 5.58 42.83 15.10
CA SER A 666 6.27 42.45 13.87
C SER A 666 6.35 40.94 13.64
N ALA A 667 6.15 40.09 14.67
CA ALA A 667 6.17 38.64 14.56
C ALA A 667 4.90 38.01 15.13
N ALA A 668 4.23 37.16 14.36
CA ALA A 668 3.02 36.48 14.84
C ALA A 668 2.95 35.04 14.33
N ILE A 669 2.48 34.16 15.22
CA ILE A 669 2.19 32.76 14.92
C ILE A 669 0.70 32.58 15.14
N GLY A 670 0.00 32.15 14.10
CA GLY A 670 -1.43 31.87 14.14
C GLY A 670 -1.67 30.39 13.89
N SER A 671 -2.73 29.83 14.47
CA SER A 671 -3.21 28.50 14.13
C SER A 671 -4.51 28.60 13.35
N ALA A 672 -4.61 27.92 12.22
CA ALA A 672 -5.87 27.81 11.49
C ALA A 672 -6.89 27.06 12.34
N ARG A 673 -8.07 27.67 12.52
CA ARG A 673 -9.21 27.10 13.24
C ARG A 673 -10.44 27.16 12.33
N PRO A 674 -10.52 26.28 11.31
CA PRO A 674 -11.72 26.16 10.51
C PRO A 674 -12.90 25.75 11.39
N GLU A 675 -14.10 26.21 11.03
CA GLU A 675 -15.32 25.71 11.64
C GLU A 675 -15.50 24.22 11.30
N PRO A 676 -15.97 23.37 12.25
CA PRO A 676 -16.10 21.93 12.00
C PRO A 676 -16.97 21.59 10.77
N GLY A 677 -18.01 22.38 10.49
CA GLY A 677 -18.85 22.19 9.30
C GLY A 677 -18.09 22.37 8.00
N ARG A 678 -17.11 23.28 7.95
CA ARG A 678 -16.27 23.51 6.76
C ARG A 678 -15.32 22.36 6.51
N ILE A 679 -14.76 21.77 7.55
CA ILE A 679 -13.91 20.58 7.43
C ILE A 679 -14.71 19.45 6.76
N LEU A 680 -15.94 19.22 7.21
CA LEU A 680 -16.83 18.19 6.62
C LEU A 680 -17.16 18.49 5.15
N GLU A 681 -17.53 19.73 4.82
CA GLU A 681 -17.84 20.13 3.44
C GLU A 681 -16.64 19.92 2.49
N VAL A 682 -15.45 20.33 2.91
CA VAL A 682 -14.23 20.15 2.11
C VAL A 682 -13.83 18.68 2.04
N ALA A 683 -13.98 17.93 3.14
CA ALA A 683 -13.74 16.49 3.15
C ALA A 683 -14.63 15.78 2.13
N GLU A 684 -15.95 16.01 2.15
CA GLU A 684 -16.88 15.42 1.18
C GLU A 684 -16.52 15.76 -0.27
N ARG A 685 -16.12 17.00 -0.53
CA ARG A 685 -15.69 17.42 -1.87
C ARG A 685 -14.41 16.71 -2.30
N LEU A 686 -13.42 16.58 -1.42
CA LEU A 686 -12.18 15.86 -1.69
C LEU A 686 -12.43 14.37 -1.90
N ARG A 687 -13.26 13.75 -1.05
CA ARG A 687 -13.65 12.34 -1.16
C ARG A 687 -14.26 12.03 -2.53
N SER A 688 -15.11 12.93 -3.04
CA SER A 688 -15.73 12.75 -4.37
C SER A 688 -14.72 12.72 -5.54
N GLU A 689 -13.54 13.33 -5.38
CA GLU A 689 -12.48 13.39 -6.40
C GLU A 689 -11.41 12.31 -6.19
N LEU A 690 -11.17 11.91 -4.94
CA LEU A 690 -10.17 10.91 -4.57
C LEU A 690 -10.69 9.48 -4.80
N PHE A 691 -11.96 9.23 -4.49
CA PHE A 691 -12.62 7.95 -4.69
C PHE A 691 -13.30 7.89 -6.05
N THR A 692 -12.50 7.72 -7.11
CA THR A 692 -13.03 7.44 -8.46
C THR A 692 -13.18 5.94 -8.69
N VAL A 693 -13.90 5.56 -9.75
CA VAL A 693 -13.94 4.15 -10.18
C VAL A 693 -12.51 3.59 -10.30
N GLY A 694 -12.25 2.45 -9.65
CA GLY A 694 -10.93 1.81 -9.66
C GLY A 694 -9.89 2.34 -8.66
N TRP A 695 -10.27 3.22 -7.72
CA TRP A 695 -9.35 3.86 -6.76
C TRP A 695 -8.52 2.88 -5.91
N MET A 696 -8.98 1.66 -5.66
CA MET A 696 -8.25 0.67 -4.86
C MET A 696 -7.07 0.01 -5.60
N SER A 697 -6.91 0.26 -6.90
CA SER A 697 -5.85 -0.40 -7.69
C SER A 697 -4.46 0.02 -7.25
N SER A 698 -4.22 1.33 -7.07
CA SER A 698 -2.90 1.83 -6.70
C SER A 698 -2.47 1.36 -5.30
N PRO A 699 -3.31 1.46 -4.24
CA PRO A 699 -2.93 0.96 -2.92
C PRO A 699 -2.67 -0.54 -2.89
N TRP A 700 -3.45 -1.35 -3.63
CA TRP A 700 -3.25 -2.80 -3.70
C TRP A 700 -1.96 -3.19 -4.44
N ASP A 701 -1.70 -2.54 -5.58
CA ASP A 701 -0.51 -2.82 -6.39
C ASP A 701 0.77 -2.41 -5.64
N GLU A 702 0.73 -1.33 -4.87
CA GLU A 702 1.85 -0.90 -4.03
C GLU A 702 2.09 -1.85 -2.87
N LEU A 703 1.04 -2.26 -2.16
CA LEU A 703 1.13 -3.25 -1.09
C LEU A 703 1.73 -4.58 -1.56
N THR A 704 1.27 -5.08 -2.71
CA THR A 704 1.79 -6.34 -3.27
C THR A 704 3.21 -6.19 -3.82
N ARG A 705 3.57 -5.03 -4.36
CA ARG A 705 4.94 -4.73 -4.81
C ARG A 705 5.94 -4.66 -3.65
N ALA A 706 5.52 -4.11 -2.51
CA ALA A 706 6.31 -3.98 -1.29
C ALA A 706 6.36 -5.27 -0.46
N ALA A 707 5.65 -6.34 -0.84
CA ALA A 707 5.55 -7.57 -0.05
C ALA A 707 6.92 -8.18 0.32
N GLY A 708 7.89 -8.10 -0.60
CA GLY A 708 9.26 -8.60 -0.38
C GLY A 708 9.99 -7.92 0.78
N ASP A 709 9.63 -6.69 1.13
CA ASP A 709 10.30 -5.91 2.18
C ASP A 709 10.02 -6.40 3.60
N HIS A 710 8.86 -7.04 3.79
CA HIS A 710 8.41 -7.52 5.11
C HIS A 710 8.80 -8.98 5.40
N LEU A 711 9.44 -9.66 4.44
CA LEU A 711 9.73 -11.10 4.48
C LEU A 711 11.20 -11.44 4.79
N GLY A 712 12.08 -10.45 4.89
CA GLY A 712 13.50 -10.67 5.17
C GLY A 712 14.16 -11.56 4.11
N ALA A 713 14.89 -12.60 4.54
CA ALA A 713 15.59 -13.50 3.62
C ALA A 713 14.66 -14.31 2.70
N LEU A 714 13.42 -14.60 3.14
CA LEU A 714 12.43 -15.35 2.35
C LEU A 714 11.86 -14.54 1.19
N GLY A 715 11.96 -13.21 1.24
CA GLY A 715 11.41 -12.31 0.23
C GLY A 715 12.43 -11.74 -0.76
N LEU A 716 13.68 -12.23 -0.76
CA LEU A 716 14.74 -11.66 -1.62
C LEU A 716 14.40 -11.74 -3.11
N ASP A 717 13.79 -12.85 -3.54
CA ASP A 717 13.34 -13.05 -4.92
C ASP A 717 12.09 -12.21 -5.24
N VAL A 718 11.13 -12.13 -4.31
CA VAL A 718 9.95 -11.28 -4.43
C VAL A 718 10.32 -9.79 -4.47
N ARG A 719 11.35 -9.36 -3.73
CA ARG A 719 11.83 -7.98 -3.77
C ARG A 719 12.43 -7.62 -5.12
N GLN A 720 13.10 -8.56 -5.79
CA GLN A 720 13.64 -8.37 -7.13
C GLN A 720 12.57 -8.43 -8.21
N SER A 721 11.59 -9.31 -8.03
CA SER A 721 10.53 -9.63 -8.99
C SER A 721 9.20 -9.83 -8.25
N PRO A 722 8.45 -8.75 -7.96
CA PRO A 722 7.25 -8.82 -7.12
C PRO A 722 6.13 -9.71 -7.67
N GLU A 723 6.06 -9.87 -9.00
CA GLU A 723 5.15 -10.77 -9.68
C GLU A 723 5.30 -12.25 -9.24
N LEU A 724 6.48 -12.63 -8.74
CA LEU A 724 6.72 -13.98 -8.24
C LEU A 724 5.84 -14.33 -7.05
N LEU A 725 5.36 -13.35 -6.27
CA LEU A 725 4.44 -13.58 -5.15
C LEU A 725 3.21 -14.38 -5.58
N TYR A 726 2.65 -14.09 -6.77
CA TYR A 726 1.48 -14.78 -7.33
C TYR A 726 1.73 -16.24 -7.72
N THR A 727 2.99 -16.67 -7.76
CA THR A 727 3.38 -18.06 -8.06
C THR A 727 3.67 -18.89 -6.80
N LYS A 728 3.82 -18.24 -5.65
CA LYS A 728 4.21 -18.89 -4.39
C LYS A 728 3.08 -19.72 -3.80
N GLN A 729 3.45 -20.75 -3.04
CA GLN A 729 2.49 -21.67 -2.42
C GLN A 729 1.72 -20.99 -1.26
N GLY A 730 0.46 -21.35 -1.07
CA GLY A 730 -0.37 -20.72 -0.03
C GLY A 730 -0.28 -21.42 1.32
N TRP A 731 -1.41 -21.44 2.01
CA TRP A 731 -1.59 -21.88 3.39
C TRP A 731 -0.84 -23.17 3.76
N GLY A 732 -0.11 -23.12 4.89
CA GLY A 732 0.57 -24.25 5.49
C GLY A 732 1.83 -24.71 4.75
N SER A 733 2.39 -23.85 3.90
CA SER A 733 3.62 -24.13 3.13
C SER A 733 4.86 -23.44 3.68
N GLY A 734 4.69 -22.37 4.48
CA GLY A 734 5.78 -21.51 4.93
C GLY A 734 6.46 -20.72 3.79
N SER A 735 5.81 -20.63 2.63
CA SER A 735 6.33 -19.86 1.50
C SER A 735 6.14 -18.34 1.70
N ALA A 736 6.76 -17.54 0.84
CA ALA A 736 6.65 -16.08 0.90
C ALA A 736 5.18 -15.57 0.89
N LEU A 737 4.27 -16.19 0.13
CA LEU A 737 2.85 -15.79 0.13
C LEU A 737 2.16 -16.10 1.47
N ASP A 738 2.41 -17.30 2.01
CA ASP A 738 1.84 -17.78 3.28
C ASP A 738 2.22 -16.83 4.42
N VAL A 739 3.53 -16.62 4.61
CA VAL A 739 4.09 -15.74 5.65
C VAL A 739 3.66 -14.29 5.46
N TRP A 740 3.63 -13.79 4.22
CA TRP A 740 3.20 -12.41 3.95
C TRP A 740 1.73 -12.20 4.29
N SER A 741 0.86 -13.14 3.90
CA SER A 741 -0.57 -13.05 4.21
C SER A 741 -0.85 -13.11 5.71
N ASP A 742 -0.12 -13.94 6.45
CA ASP A 742 -0.25 -14.04 7.91
C ASP A 742 0.19 -12.75 8.60
N LYS A 743 1.38 -12.22 8.25
CA LYS A 743 1.89 -10.96 8.79
C LYS A 743 0.98 -9.78 8.52
N LEU A 744 0.47 -9.70 7.28
CA LEU A 744 -0.49 -8.66 6.90
C LEU A 744 -1.76 -8.79 7.75
N ALA A 745 -2.30 -10.00 7.85
CA ALA A 745 -3.51 -10.23 8.62
C ALA A 745 -3.30 -10.03 10.13
N ASP A 746 -2.11 -10.25 10.69
CA ASP A 746 -1.75 -9.97 12.09
C ASP A 746 -1.54 -8.47 12.36
N GLY A 747 -1.53 -7.64 11.31
CA GLY A 747 -1.30 -6.20 11.42
C GLY A 747 0.17 -5.84 11.68
N GLU A 748 1.11 -6.75 11.41
CA GLU A 748 2.54 -6.47 11.47
C GLU A 748 3.00 -5.58 10.31
N ILE A 749 2.25 -5.58 9.21
CA ILE A 749 2.49 -4.75 8.03
C ILE A 749 1.53 -3.56 8.08
N ALA A 750 2.09 -2.34 8.13
CA ALA A 750 1.32 -1.12 8.03
C ALA A 750 0.84 -0.93 6.58
N LEU A 751 -0.39 -0.45 6.45
CA LEU A 751 -0.97 -0.08 5.15
C LEU A 751 -0.80 1.43 4.98
N ASP A 752 0.10 1.82 4.07
CA ASP A 752 0.46 3.24 3.86
C ASP A 752 -0.43 3.93 2.79
N GLY A 753 -1.54 3.29 2.39
CA GLY A 753 -2.46 3.83 1.38
C GLY A 753 -3.03 5.21 1.74
N ALA A 754 -3.19 5.48 3.04
CA ALA A 754 -3.59 6.79 3.56
C ALA A 754 -2.63 7.91 3.17
N ASP A 755 -1.31 7.68 3.21
CA ASP A 755 -0.32 8.71 2.89
C ASP A 755 -0.37 9.06 1.40
N VAL A 756 -0.49 8.06 0.53
CA VAL A 756 -0.60 8.25 -0.93
C VAL A 756 -1.85 9.04 -1.30
N VAL A 757 -3.00 8.69 -0.72
CA VAL A 757 -4.26 9.42 -0.96
C VAL A 757 -4.20 10.83 -0.38
N TRP A 758 -3.53 11.01 0.76
CA TRP A 758 -3.36 12.33 1.38
C TRP A 758 -2.43 13.24 0.58
N GLU A 759 -1.32 12.75 0.05
CA GLU A 759 -0.44 13.51 -0.83
C GLU A 759 -1.19 14.00 -2.07
N ARG A 760 -2.05 13.15 -2.66
CA ARG A 760 -2.92 13.55 -3.76
C ARG A 760 -3.94 14.61 -3.34
N ALA A 761 -4.54 14.49 -2.14
CA ALA A 761 -5.46 15.50 -1.61
C ALA A 761 -4.76 16.86 -1.44
N LEU A 762 -3.53 16.87 -0.92
CA LEU A 762 -2.71 18.08 -0.79
C LEU A 762 -2.38 18.69 -2.16
N ALA A 763 -2.07 17.87 -3.16
CA ALA A 763 -1.81 18.33 -4.53
C ALA A 763 -3.06 19.01 -5.15
N GLU A 764 -4.25 18.45 -4.94
CA GLU A 764 -5.51 19.06 -5.42
C GLU A 764 -5.82 20.38 -4.70
N LEU A 765 -5.65 20.43 -3.37
CA LEU A 765 -5.82 21.66 -2.57
C LEU A 765 -4.79 22.74 -2.94
N GLY A 766 -3.57 22.35 -3.31
CA GLY A 766 -2.53 23.27 -3.77
C GLY A 766 -2.68 23.72 -5.24
N GLY A 767 -3.49 23.02 -6.03
CA GLY A 767 -3.66 23.26 -7.47
C GLY A 767 -5.08 23.68 -7.84
N SER A 768 -5.91 22.71 -8.24
CA SER A 768 -7.23 22.98 -8.84
C SER A 768 -8.26 23.52 -7.83
N LYS A 769 -8.08 23.27 -6.52
CA LYS A 769 -9.01 23.61 -5.45
C LYS A 769 -8.45 24.59 -4.42
N VAL A 770 -7.53 25.47 -4.83
CA VAL A 770 -6.93 26.49 -3.93
C VAL A 770 -7.99 27.33 -3.21
N SER A 771 -9.18 27.53 -3.78
CA SER A 771 -10.28 28.23 -3.09
C SER A 771 -10.75 27.52 -1.82
N LEU A 772 -10.88 26.19 -1.82
CA LEU A 772 -11.29 25.41 -0.65
C LEU A 772 -10.25 25.52 0.47
N LEU A 773 -8.97 25.50 0.08
CA LEU A 773 -7.87 25.73 0.99
C LEU A 773 -7.95 27.14 1.61
N THR A 774 -8.15 28.19 0.81
CA THR A 774 -8.30 29.57 1.31
C THR A 774 -9.46 29.71 2.30
N GLU A 775 -10.57 29.00 2.05
CA GLU A 775 -11.70 28.94 2.97
C GLU A 775 -11.36 28.21 4.28
N LEU A 776 -10.64 27.07 4.23
CA LEU A 776 -10.20 26.33 5.41
C LEU A 776 -9.29 27.14 6.33
N VAL A 777 -8.40 27.97 5.75
CA VAL A 777 -7.47 28.81 6.51
C VAL A 777 -7.97 30.24 6.74
N SER A 778 -9.23 30.53 6.41
CA SER A 778 -9.80 31.87 6.50
C SER A 778 -9.88 32.43 7.92
N SER A 779 -10.03 31.55 8.91
CA SER A 779 -10.10 31.86 10.34
C SER A 779 -8.80 31.46 11.04
N VAL A 780 -8.08 32.46 11.54
CA VAL A 780 -6.79 32.30 12.20
C VAL A 780 -6.91 32.69 13.66
N GLU A 781 -6.65 31.73 14.55
CA GLU A 781 -6.54 31.96 15.98
C GLU A 781 -5.11 32.40 16.32
N VAL A 782 -4.95 33.58 16.90
CA VAL A 782 -3.68 34.12 17.38
C VAL A 782 -3.74 34.25 18.90
N ARG A 783 -2.69 33.80 19.59
CA ARG A 783 -2.52 34.06 21.02
C ARG A 783 -1.65 35.28 21.24
N ASP A 784 -2.20 36.27 21.92
CA ASP A 784 -1.50 37.49 22.30
C ASP A 784 -1.72 37.73 23.80
N LEU A 785 -0.63 37.74 24.57
CA LEU A 785 -0.65 37.91 26.02
C LEU A 785 -1.59 36.91 26.75
N GLY A 786 -1.61 35.66 26.32
CA GLY A 786 -2.49 34.62 26.88
C GLY A 786 -3.98 34.77 26.53
N GLN A 787 -4.37 35.76 25.72
CA GLN A 787 -5.71 35.89 25.17
C GLN A 787 -5.74 35.36 23.73
N SER A 788 -6.80 34.61 23.41
CA SER A 788 -7.05 34.15 22.05
C SER A 788 -7.87 35.19 21.28
N ARG A 789 -7.42 35.53 20.08
CA ARG A 789 -8.13 36.40 19.13
C ARG A 789 -8.27 35.68 17.80
N VAL A 790 -9.44 35.77 17.20
CA VAL A 790 -9.69 35.25 15.86
C VAL A 790 -9.58 36.40 14.86
N LEU A 791 -8.74 36.21 13.84
CA LEU A 791 -8.53 37.15 12.75
C LEU A 791 -8.86 36.47 11.43
N THR A 792 -9.17 37.28 10.41
CA THR A 792 -9.17 36.78 9.03
C THR A 792 -7.73 36.49 8.59
N LEU A 793 -7.55 35.60 7.60
CA LEU A 793 -6.24 35.33 7.03
C LEU A 793 -5.52 36.62 6.59
N ASP A 794 -6.20 37.51 5.86
CA ASP A 794 -5.62 38.78 5.42
C ASP A 794 -5.25 39.70 6.60
N GLY A 795 -6.09 39.72 7.64
CA GLY A 795 -5.81 40.48 8.86
C GLY A 795 -4.61 39.95 9.64
N PHE A 796 -4.42 38.62 9.67
CA PHE A 796 -3.25 37.98 10.26
C PHE A 796 -1.98 38.25 9.43
N MET A 797 -2.06 38.06 8.11
CA MET A 797 -0.91 38.25 7.22
C MET A 797 -0.48 39.72 7.14
N ALA A 798 -1.41 40.67 7.21
CA ALA A 798 -1.14 42.11 7.27
C ALA A 798 -0.14 42.61 6.21
N GLY A 799 -0.20 42.05 4.99
CA GLY A 799 0.71 42.39 3.88
C GLY A 799 2.10 41.76 3.95
N VAL A 800 2.41 40.94 4.96
CA VAL A 800 3.68 40.22 5.08
C VAL A 800 3.73 39.08 4.05
N GLY A 801 4.83 38.99 3.31
CA GLY A 801 5.02 38.04 2.21
C GLY A 801 4.58 38.57 0.85
N ALA A 802 3.83 39.68 0.80
CA ALA A 802 3.43 40.31 -0.45
C ALA A 802 4.62 41.02 -1.11
N ALA A 803 4.97 40.62 -2.34
CA ALA A 803 6.01 41.27 -3.13
C ALA A 803 5.52 42.58 -3.78
N GLY A 804 6.45 43.35 -4.37
CA GLY A 804 6.13 44.56 -5.12
C GLY A 804 5.95 45.80 -4.25
N GLU A 805 5.01 46.67 -4.62
CA GLU A 805 4.80 47.98 -3.96
C GLU A 805 4.54 47.85 -2.45
N ILE A 806 3.83 46.82 -2.01
CA ILE A 806 3.53 46.59 -0.59
C ILE A 806 4.82 46.40 0.21
N ALA A 807 5.74 45.55 -0.27
CA ALA A 807 7.04 45.32 0.36
C ALA A 807 7.94 46.56 0.36
N GLN A 808 7.69 47.55 -0.49
CA GLN A 808 8.50 48.76 -0.65
C GLN A 808 7.81 50.03 -0.13
N SER A 809 6.61 49.89 0.46
CA SER A 809 5.81 51.02 0.93
C SER A 809 6.05 51.34 2.40
N GLY A 810 5.82 52.62 2.75
CA GLY A 810 5.82 53.12 4.10
C GLY A 810 7.04 53.96 4.46
N HIS A 811 7.10 54.35 5.73
CA HIS A 811 8.20 55.11 6.30
C HIS A 811 8.64 54.45 7.61
N PHE A 812 9.92 54.61 7.94
CA PHE A 812 10.48 54.29 9.24
C PHE A 812 10.17 55.40 10.25
N ASP A 813 10.20 55.02 11.53
CA ASP A 813 10.17 55.94 12.65
C ASP A 813 11.25 57.03 12.53
N ARG A 814 10.84 58.26 12.89
CA ARG A 814 11.63 59.46 12.67
C ARG A 814 12.47 59.85 13.88
N THR A 815 12.36 59.15 15.01
CA THR A 815 12.99 59.58 16.28
C THR A 815 14.51 59.51 16.28
N LEU A 816 15.11 58.76 15.36
CA LEU A 816 16.56 58.66 15.18
C LEU A 816 17.07 59.46 13.98
N LEU A 817 16.19 60.16 13.26
CA LEU A 817 16.55 60.96 12.10
C LEU A 817 16.64 62.43 12.51
N THR A 818 17.61 63.15 11.94
CA THR A 818 17.66 64.61 12.11
C THR A 818 16.52 65.29 11.35
N ASP A 819 16.14 66.49 11.75
CA ASP A 819 15.10 67.27 11.05
C ASP A 819 15.39 67.43 9.55
N LEU A 820 16.67 67.57 9.19
CA LEU A 820 17.11 67.63 7.79
C LEU A 820 16.83 66.31 7.06
N ALA A 821 17.12 65.17 7.68
CA ALA A 821 16.85 63.85 7.10
C ALA A 821 15.34 63.58 6.96
N VAL A 822 14.55 63.99 7.96
CA VAL A 822 13.09 63.87 7.93
C VAL A 822 12.49 64.70 6.80
N THR A 823 12.89 65.97 6.67
CA THR A 823 12.37 66.89 5.65
C THR A 823 12.80 66.52 4.23
N SER A 824 13.96 65.87 4.06
CA SER A 824 14.43 65.34 2.78
C SER A 824 13.85 63.96 2.41
N GLY A 825 12.93 63.42 3.22
CA GLY A 825 12.23 62.18 2.91
C GLY A 825 13.04 60.91 3.17
N ARG A 826 14.17 61.00 3.89
CA ARG A 826 15.09 59.88 4.16
C ARG A 826 14.50 58.76 5.02
N ALA A 827 13.33 59.01 5.64
CA ALA A 827 12.56 58.01 6.37
C ALA A 827 11.83 57.01 5.45
N ALA A 828 11.76 57.24 4.14
CA ALA A 828 11.04 56.37 3.22
C ALA A 828 11.69 54.98 3.11
N VAL A 829 10.85 53.95 2.97
CA VAL A 829 11.32 52.62 2.58
C VAL A 829 11.82 52.70 1.14
N CYS A 830 13.06 52.30 0.90
CA CYS A 830 13.69 52.32 -0.42
C CYS A 830 13.74 50.94 -1.07
N GLY A 831 13.76 49.88 -0.26
CA GLY A 831 13.77 48.51 -0.74
C GLY A 831 13.14 47.55 0.24
N GLY A 832 12.68 46.42 -0.28
CA GLY A 832 12.12 45.35 0.52
C GLY A 832 12.26 44.01 -0.17
N ARG A 833 12.53 42.97 0.62
CA ARG A 833 12.49 41.58 0.19
C ARG A 833 11.35 40.90 0.93
N ALA A 834 10.51 40.19 0.19
CA ALA A 834 9.46 39.35 0.73
C ALA A 834 9.68 37.92 0.26
N ASP A 835 9.45 36.97 1.15
CA ASP A 835 9.45 35.54 0.85
C ASP A 835 8.20 34.91 1.46
N GLN A 836 7.61 33.96 0.75
CA GLN A 836 6.45 33.22 1.21
C GLN A 836 6.59 31.76 0.78
N VAL A 837 6.50 30.88 1.77
CA VAL A 837 6.64 29.43 1.59
C VAL A 837 5.40 28.74 2.15
N ARG A 838 4.93 27.73 1.44
CA ARG A 838 3.82 26.88 1.89
C ARG A 838 4.36 25.68 2.67
N LEU A 839 3.78 25.40 3.83
CA LEU A 839 4.12 24.26 4.69
C LEU A 839 2.84 23.47 4.94
N GLY A 840 2.60 22.41 4.16
CA GLY A 840 1.30 21.72 4.14
C GLY A 840 0.20 22.65 3.62
N LEU A 841 -0.88 22.80 4.38
CA LEU A 841 -1.93 23.80 4.17
C LEU A 841 -1.53 25.19 4.70
N GLY A 842 -0.52 25.26 5.57
CA GLY A 842 -0.05 26.46 6.24
C GLY A 842 0.83 27.35 5.37
N LEU A 843 1.15 28.52 5.91
CA LEU A 843 1.94 29.55 5.24
C LEU A 843 3.00 30.10 6.20
N LEU A 844 4.21 30.27 5.69
CA LEU A 844 5.26 31.04 6.33
C LEU A 844 5.56 32.23 5.44
N SER A 845 5.65 33.42 6.03
CA SER A 845 5.96 34.64 5.27
C SER A 845 6.88 35.55 6.06
N VAL A 846 7.88 36.07 5.37
CA VAL A 846 8.86 36.99 5.93
C VAL A 846 8.96 38.19 5.01
N THR A 847 9.06 39.39 5.59
CA THR A 847 9.31 40.60 4.80
C THR A 847 10.27 41.50 5.55
N THR A 848 11.39 41.83 4.91
CA THR A 848 12.38 42.78 5.45
C THR A 848 12.39 44.02 4.58
N GLN A 849 12.19 45.18 5.21
CA GLN A 849 12.24 46.49 4.57
C GLN A 849 13.50 47.22 5.02
N PHE A 850 14.12 47.97 4.11
CA PHE A 850 15.30 48.78 4.40
C PHE A 850 15.25 50.14 3.71
N SER A 851 15.88 51.13 4.34
CA SER A 851 16.05 52.47 3.76
C SER A 851 17.19 52.46 2.73
N GLU A 852 17.35 53.60 2.06
CA GLU A 852 18.62 53.92 1.42
C GLU A 852 19.74 54.09 2.45
N GLY A 853 20.99 54.22 1.98
CA GLY A 853 22.13 54.46 2.86
C GLY A 853 22.09 55.90 3.42
N LEU A 854 22.01 56.01 4.74
CA LEU A 854 22.02 57.27 5.49
C LEU A 854 23.44 57.58 5.97
N ALA A 855 23.85 58.84 5.82
CA ALA A 855 25.10 59.32 6.39
C ALA A 855 24.99 59.44 7.92
N ARG A 856 26.14 59.49 8.61
CA ARG A 856 26.15 59.55 10.07
C ARG A 856 25.47 60.80 10.63
N GLU A 857 25.61 61.93 9.93
CA GLU A 857 24.99 63.23 10.25
C GLU A 857 23.47 63.28 10.04
N GLU A 858 22.91 62.32 9.30
CA GLU A 858 21.46 62.18 9.11
C GLU A 858 20.80 61.45 10.29
N LEU A 859 21.61 60.92 11.22
CA LEU A 859 21.18 60.12 12.36
C LEU A 859 21.51 60.80 13.70
N GLN A 860 20.55 60.79 14.62
CA GLN A 860 20.68 61.30 15.98
C GLN A 860 20.74 60.13 16.99
N PHE A 861 21.83 60.04 17.74
CA PHE A 861 21.97 59.11 18.87
C PHE A 861 22.17 59.92 20.15
N GLY A 862 21.07 60.19 20.88
CA GLY A 862 21.04 60.96 22.13
C GLY A 862 19.90 61.98 22.16
N GLY A 863 19.39 62.27 23.37
CA GLY A 863 18.40 63.34 23.57
C GLY A 863 18.99 64.71 23.21
N GLU A 864 18.15 65.62 22.73
CA GLU A 864 18.53 67.01 22.48
C GLU A 864 19.29 67.56 23.68
N THR A 865 20.58 67.87 23.49
CA THR A 865 21.23 68.89 24.30
C THR A 865 20.35 70.12 24.14
N SER A 866 19.68 70.58 25.20
CA SER A 866 19.12 71.93 25.24
C SER A 866 20.17 72.84 24.63
N ALA A 867 19.90 73.32 23.42
CA ALA A 867 20.67 74.41 22.87
C ALA A 867 20.65 75.47 23.97
N ILE A 868 21.86 75.86 24.38
CA ILE A 868 22.09 77.04 25.19
C ILE A 868 21.19 78.12 24.56
N VAL A 869 20.19 78.57 25.31
CA VAL A 869 19.44 79.77 24.97
C VAL A 869 20.47 80.87 25.09
N ASP A 870 21.20 81.12 24.01
CA ASP A 870 21.80 82.42 23.80
C ASP A 870 20.61 83.37 23.68
N GLU A 871 20.54 84.24 24.66
CA GLU A 871 19.55 85.29 24.83
C GLU A 871 19.71 86.29 23.68
N HIS A 872 19.24 85.92 22.49
CA HIS A 872 19.00 86.82 21.38
C HIS A 872 17.50 86.84 21.13
N SER A 873 16.86 87.80 21.80
CA SER A 873 15.50 88.23 21.56
C SER A 873 15.35 88.66 20.09
N PHE A 874 14.88 87.75 19.23
CA PHE A 874 14.27 88.16 17.98
C PHE A 874 12.84 88.60 18.29
N GLU A 875 12.56 89.90 18.20
CA GLU A 875 11.19 90.40 18.07
C GLU A 875 10.56 89.77 16.83
N ILE A 876 9.59 88.87 17.05
CA ILE A 876 8.71 88.40 15.99
C ILE A 876 7.84 89.59 15.58
N PRO A 877 7.87 90.04 14.32
CA PRO A 877 6.93 91.04 13.84
C PRO A 877 5.52 90.46 13.93
N VAL A 878 4.65 91.14 14.68
CA VAL A 878 3.24 90.77 14.78
C VAL A 878 2.62 90.81 13.39
N SER A 879 2.07 89.69 12.95
CA SER A 879 1.25 89.60 11.73
C SER A 879 0.08 90.59 11.81
N PRO A 880 -0.26 91.34 10.74
CA PRO A 880 -1.30 92.38 10.78
C PRO A 880 -2.72 91.89 11.09
N ASP A 881 -2.95 90.57 11.18
CA ASP A 881 -4.30 89.99 11.28
C ASP A 881 -4.71 89.52 12.69
N ALA A 882 -3.97 89.90 13.74
CA ALA A 882 -4.33 89.58 15.14
C ALA A 882 -5.47 90.47 15.74
N GLY A 883 -6.24 91.16 14.89
CA GLY A 883 -7.31 92.08 15.30
C GLY A 883 -8.72 91.46 15.40
N ALA A 884 -8.91 90.19 15.06
CA ALA A 884 -10.24 89.58 15.03
C ALA A 884 -10.20 88.18 15.61
N LEU A 885 -10.30 88.09 16.94
CA LEU A 885 -11.00 87.07 17.74
C LEU A 885 -10.47 87.18 19.19
N GLY A 886 -10.94 88.23 19.86
CA GLY A 886 -10.72 88.42 21.28
C GLY A 886 -11.56 87.44 22.10
N GLY A 887 -10.93 86.89 23.14
CA GLY A 887 -11.59 86.27 24.27
C GLY A 887 -11.48 84.74 24.27
N PHE A 888 -10.51 84.21 24.99
CA PHE A 888 -10.75 83.40 26.19
C PHE A 888 -9.45 83.36 27.01
N GLY A 889 -9.57 83.77 28.28
CA GLY A 889 -8.44 83.99 29.18
C GLY A 889 -7.77 82.72 29.66
N LYS A 890 -6.50 82.89 30.05
CA LYS A 890 -5.74 81.94 30.88
C LYS A 890 -6.49 81.70 32.20
N GLN A 891 -6.87 80.46 32.45
CA GLN A 891 -7.04 79.94 33.80
C GLN A 891 -6.19 78.69 33.95
N SER A 892 -5.20 78.78 34.84
CA SER A 892 -4.53 77.63 35.44
C SER A 892 -5.56 76.84 36.25
N SER A 893 -5.75 75.57 35.92
CA SER A 893 -6.31 74.60 36.85
C SER A 893 -5.38 73.39 36.95
N VAL A 894 -4.73 73.27 38.09
CA VAL A 894 -4.11 72.04 38.56
C VAL A 894 -5.22 71.06 38.95
N ALA A 895 -5.23 69.86 38.36
CA ALA A 895 -6.03 68.71 38.79
C ALA A 895 -5.36 67.39 38.31
N PRO A 896 -5.63 66.25 38.96
CA PRO A 896 -4.60 65.30 39.41
C PRO A 896 -4.28 64.17 38.43
N VAL A 897 -3.14 63.51 38.67
CA VAL A 897 -2.66 62.29 38.01
C VAL A 897 -3.75 61.21 37.99
N SER A 898 -4.23 60.85 36.80
CA SER A 898 -5.13 59.72 36.56
C SER A 898 -4.36 58.56 35.93
N ASP A 899 -4.46 57.40 36.57
CA ASP A 899 -3.96 56.08 36.15
C ASP A 899 -4.42 55.69 34.72
N PRO A 900 -3.51 55.35 33.78
CA PRO A 900 -3.84 55.08 32.38
C PRO A 900 -4.51 53.71 32.11
N PHE A 901 -4.81 52.89 33.13
CA PHE A 901 -5.36 51.54 32.93
C PHE A 901 -6.78 51.30 33.43
N ARG A 902 -7.61 52.33 33.60
CA ARG A 902 -9.04 52.15 33.90
C ARG A 902 -9.90 52.23 32.63
N ALA A 903 -10.49 51.11 32.22
CA ALA A 903 -11.49 51.09 31.15
C ALA A 903 -12.73 51.93 31.54
N PRO A 904 -13.38 52.63 30.60
CA PRO A 904 -14.57 53.42 30.89
C PRO A 904 -15.74 52.49 31.29
N SER A 905 -16.35 52.76 32.44
CA SER A 905 -17.62 52.13 32.82
C SER A 905 -18.73 52.65 31.91
N ILE A 906 -19.28 51.78 31.07
CA ILE A 906 -20.53 52.02 30.37
C ILE A 906 -21.65 51.83 31.38
N ASP A 907 -22.13 52.93 31.95
CA ASP A 907 -23.42 52.98 32.61
C ASP A 907 -24.27 54.06 31.93
N GLY A 908 -25.33 53.61 31.27
CA GLY A 908 -26.46 54.45 30.87
C GLY A 908 -26.57 54.75 29.37
N MET A 909 -27.27 53.89 28.63
CA MET A 909 -28.55 54.25 28.01
C MET A 909 -29.16 53.06 27.25
N ASN A 910 -30.44 52.83 27.54
CA ASN A 910 -31.34 51.95 26.81
C ASN A 910 -31.40 52.35 25.31
N PHE A 911 -31.16 51.40 24.41
CA PHE A 911 -32.11 50.85 23.42
C PHE A 911 -31.40 49.82 22.53
#